data_AF-A0A0C1C6F8-F1
#
_entry.id   AF-A0A0C1C6F8-F1
#
_cell.length_a   1.000
_cell.length_b   1.000
_cell.length_c   1.000
_cell.angle_alpha   90.00
_cell.angle_beta   90.00
_cell.angle_gamma   90.00
#
_symmetry.space_group_name_H-M   'P 1'
#
loop_
_entity.id
_entity.type
_entity.pdbx_description
1 polymer ?
#
loop_
_entity_poly.entity_id
_entity_poly.type
_entity_poly.pdbx_seq_one_letter_code
_entity_poly.pdbx_strand_id
1 'polypeptide(L)'
;MEGSRYITQSKKIIQDLKGKSLTVEERRELAIELATLIQKEARRTISNKERRIQAQLARMMNDPSGKLFTIHMTDQCFRSSKVTRVADQLLYLLNKYGVPSYLSYDKQFQLHAFKWVANKIPSIAVPLTKRALRKETAAVVLPGEWSTLSKHVRKRRDEGIRINLNRLGEAILGEKEAEKRLEKYIEDLSKPEIEYISVKISTLSSQLNLIDREGTLNHLAQTLRKLYRAAQQYQYVQPTGMRTSKFVNLDMEEFRDLYLTVELFKKVLEEPEFLKYKAGIVLQSYIPDSFLLQQELTVWALRRTANGGAPIKIRIVKGANLAAEKVDASMHGWPLATYQTKLETDGNFKRMLTYAAQPEHAKSVHIGIGSHNLFDICYAIVLTAEKDIWPYMQFEMLEGMGAPLPRVVKELTNDLLLYCPVADKEHFQNAVAYLIRRLDENTSSENFLRYLFSMIPGTKHWQAQANLFSYACHTMQNVSINPKRNQNRFFPPQDPPLISPFLNEADTDWSLPTNSKWAENIAKDWKNFSFEPVPLMIAGEMIHTNNPDLTAHGIAPSNPNKPLFTYSLANSLQVNQAIEAALKAYPKWRETSFQDRSLLLAKVAQAFRTNRGKLIGVMIAETGKTMAEADGEISEAIDFIEYYRRNAEKFGLFQDISWSPKGIVVVTPPWNFPCSIPTGGIVAALVTGNCVLFKPALEAVLVGYTLAQILWEAGIDPQVLQFIPCQDDPVASELVKDPRVSTIVLTGATATAKHLLKLRPGMNLVAETGGKNTLIITSLADRDLAIKDLMHSAFSHAGQKCSACSLAILEAEVYDDPLFRAQLCDAVASLPVGSPWNLSTRINPLIRPPNEHLLKGLTTLEEGEEWLLAPKQDPENPHLWSPGIKIGVTKGSFTYTTELFGPVLGIMRAENLKHALELANGTSYGLTAGLHSLDEREQDYWKQHIQAGNCYINRTITGAIVQRQPFGGCKQSSFGPSIKAGGPHTLTQFMHAEQKNLPENHGQTPAFTAEIVEHLEKSGFSQEQVTRWKAAITDYQQSWTTYFSRDHDPSKILGQDNLLHYTPYPKMFFRIQDADDYVDGLLVMAAAHICGTPLEISGDQKQLGMLIQADWIKHFSLLTLKIEAEENFIHRISETQDGRIRLLSSSTPALLEMLAKNSFSLVVSPVLAKGYLELIKYLREVAFSINYHRYGNLGDREFQV
;
A
#
# COMPACT_ATOMS: atom_id res chain seq x y z
N MET A 1 54.31 30.56 0.55
CA MET A 1 52.92 30.32 0.09
C MET A 1 52.22 31.65 0.08
N GLU A 2 52.08 32.30 -1.08
CA GLU A 2 51.27 33.50 -1.20
C GLU A 2 49.81 33.17 -0.85
N GLY A 3 49.18 33.98 0.01
CA GLY A 3 47.79 33.79 0.41
C GLY A 3 46.85 33.86 -0.80
N SER A 4 45.73 33.12 -0.77
CA SER A 4 44.74 33.21 -1.86
C SER A 4 44.15 34.62 -1.95
N ARG A 5 44.29 35.25 -3.12
CA ARG A 5 43.61 36.52 -3.42
C ARG A 5 42.09 36.41 -3.29
N TYR A 6 41.51 35.25 -3.61
CA TYR A 6 40.06 35.04 -3.57
C TYR A 6 39.56 34.96 -2.14
N ILE A 7 40.25 34.23 -1.26
CA ILE A 7 39.93 34.19 0.19
C ILE A 7 40.07 35.57 0.81
N THR A 8 41.12 36.30 0.46
CA THR A 8 41.38 37.66 0.98
C THR A 8 40.25 38.61 0.58
N GLN A 9 39.82 38.56 -0.69
CA GLN A 9 38.70 39.36 -1.18
C GLN A 9 37.37 38.95 -0.52
N SER A 10 37.09 37.65 -0.36
CA SER A 10 35.90 37.17 0.34
C SER A 10 35.86 37.62 1.80
N LYS A 11 36.99 37.53 2.52
CA LYS A 11 37.11 38.00 3.92
C LYS A 11 36.89 39.51 4.02
N LYS A 12 37.41 40.28 3.06
CA LYS A 12 37.16 41.73 2.99
C LYS A 12 35.67 42.04 2.81
N ILE A 13 35.00 41.39 1.84
CA ILE A 13 33.55 41.55 1.64
C ILE A 13 32.82 41.24 2.95
N ILE A 14 33.12 40.11 3.60
CA ILE A 14 32.46 39.70 4.86
C ILE A 14 32.67 40.74 5.97
N GLN A 15 33.89 41.25 6.14
CA GLN A 15 34.21 42.26 7.16
C GLN A 15 33.47 43.58 6.90
N ASP A 16 33.37 43.99 5.63
CA ASP A 16 32.72 45.23 5.22
C ASP A 16 31.19 45.20 5.38
N LEU A 17 30.57 44.05 5.69
CA LEU A 17 29.12 43.92 5.91
C LEU A 17 28.66 44.24 7.33
N LYS A 18 29.58 44.21 8.30
CA LYS A 18 29.23 44.39 9.71
C LYS A 18 28.57 45.75 9.95
N GLY A 19 27.36 45.74 10.51
CA GLY A 19 26.62 46.96 10.84
C GLY A 19 25.93 47.64 9.66
N LYS A 20 25.91 47.02 8.47
CA LYS A 20 25.10 47.48 7.33
C LYS A 20 23.67 46.94 7.44
N SER A 21 22.71 47.66 6.85
CA SER A 21 21.35 47.18 6.64
C SER A 21 21.12 47.05 5.14
N LEU A 22 21.04 45.82 4.66
CA LEU A 22 20.98 45.51 3.23
C LEU A 22 19.54 45.24 2.78
N THR A 23 19.23 45.60 1.55
CA THR A 23 18.02 45.15 0.84
C THR A 23 18.14 43.68 0.42
N VAL A 24 17.06 43.08 -0.06
CA VAL A 24 17.10 41.69 -0.55
C VAL A 24 17.98 41.59 -1.80
N GLU A 25 17.92 42.60 -2.66
CA GLU A 25 18.68 42.74 -3.90
C GLU A 25 20.19 42.86 -3.62
N GLU A 26 20.58 43.69 -2.66
CA GLU A 26 21.98 43.85 -2.25
C GLU A 26 22.54 42.55 -1.66
N ARG A 27 21.78 41.89 -0.76
CA ARG A 27 22.20 40.58 -0.20
C ARG A 27 22.40 39.53 -1.29
N ARG A 28 21.49 39.50 -2.27
CA ARG A 28 21.55 38.60 -3.42
C ARG A 28 22.82 38.83 -4.24
N GLU A 29 23.11 40.08 -4.58
CA GLU A 29 24.28 40.42 -5.41
C GLU A 29 25.59 40.06 -4.70
N LEU A 30 25.71 40.40 -3.41
CA LEU A 30 26.85 40.05 -2.59
C LEU A 30 27.00 38.53 -2.43
N ALA A 31 25.90 37.79 -2.30
CA ALA A 31 25.93 36.33 -2.23
C ALA A 31 26.43 35.71 -3.55
N ILE A 32 26.05 36.26 -4.70
CA ILE A 32 26.55 35.81 -6.03
C ILE A 32 28.04 36.14 -6.20
N GLU A 33 28.48 37.31 -5.72
CA GLU A 33 29.89 37.70 -5.74
C GLU A 33 30.73 36.77 -4.85
N LEU A 34 30.31 36.53 -3.60
CA LEU A 34 30.97 35.59 -2.70
C LEU A 34 31.00 34.18 -3.27
N ALA A 35 29.88 33.70 -3.84
CA ALA A 35 29.82 32.41 -4.51
C ALA A 35 30.83 32.32 -5.66
N THR A 36 30.98 33.39 -6.43
CA THR A 36 31.96 33.47 -7.53
C THR A 36 33.38 33.31 -7.03
N LEU A 37 33.75 33.99 -5.94
CA LEU A 37 35.09 33.93 -5.34
C LEU A 37 35.37 32.55 -4.73
N ILE A 38 34.41 32.00 -3.98
CA ILE A 38 34.50 30.66 -3.37
C ILE A 38 34.65 29.58 -4.44
N GLN A 39 33.86 29.64 -5.51
CA GLN A 39 33.95 28.66 -6.60
C GLN A 39 35.30 28.74 -7.33
N LYS A 40 35.85 29.94 -7.53
CA LYS A 40 37.20 30.12 -8.10
C LYS A 40 38.27 29.50 -7.20
N GLU A 41 38.19 29.70 -5.89
CA GLU A 41 39.14 29.10 -4.94
C GLU A 41 39.01 27.58 -4.83
N ALA A 42 37.78 27.05 -4.79
CA ALA A 42 37.51 25.62 -4.74
C ALA A 42 38.11 24.91 -5.97
N ARG A 43 38.04 25.53 -7.15
CA ARG A 43 38.68 25.00 -8.37
C ARG A 43 40.20 25.09 -8.33
N ARG A 44 40.76 26.11 -7.68
CA ARG A 44 42.22 26.25 -7.51
C ARG A 44 42.80 25.16 -6.62
N THR A 45 42.04 24.76 -5.58
CA THR A 45 42.48 23.83 -4.51
C THR A 45 42.04 22.38 -4.71
N ILE A 46 41.37 22.08 -5.82
CA ILE A 46 40.93 20.73 -6.14
C ILE A 46 42.13 19.82 -6.51
N SER A 47 42.20 18.66 -5.87
CA SER A 47 43.22 17.65 -6.11
C SER A 47 42.95 16.83 -7.38
N ASN A 48 43.98 16.16 -7.90
CA ASN A 48 43.85 15.28 -9.07
C ASN A 48 42.88 14.11 -8.81
N LYS A 49 42.85 13.58 -7.58
CA LYS A 49 41.90 12.52 -7.19
C LYS A 49 40.46 13.02 -7.22
N GLU A 50 40.20 14.20 -6.65
CA GLU A 50 38.86 14.81 -6.65
C GLU A 50 38.40 15.14 -8.07
N ARG A 51 39.28 15.67 -8.95
CA ARG A 51 38.93 15.90 -10.37
C ARG A 51 38.47 14.62 -11.07
N ARG A 52 39.14 13.49 -10.83
CA ARG A 52 38.75 12.20 -11.42
C ARG A 52 37.37 11.72 -10.94
N ILE A 53 37.10 11.84 -9.64
CA ILE A 53 35.80 11.49 -9.05
C ILE A 53 34.68 12.39 -9.62
N GLN A 54 34.94 13.70 -9.71
CA GLN A 54 33.98 14.65 -10.29
C GLN A 54 33.69 14.35 -11.77
N ALA A 55 34.71 14.01 -12.56
CA ALA A 55 34.52 13.61 -13.95
C ALA A 55 33.70 12.32 -14.09
N GLN A 56 33.89 11.35 -13.20
CA GLN A 56 33.11 10.11 -13.19
C GLN A 56 31.63 10.36 -12.86
N LEU A 57 31.33 11.17 -11.82
CA LEU A 57 29.96 11.55 -11.47
C LEU A 57 29.28 12.36 -12.59
N ALA A 58 30.02 13.27 -13.24
CA ALA A 58 29.55 14.02 -14.39
C ALA A 58 29.16 13.11 -15.57
N ARG A 59 29.95 12.06 -15.84
CA ARG A 59 29.59 11.07 -16.86
C ARG A 59 28.37 10.24 -16.46
N MET A 60 28.24 9.86 -15.19
CA MET A 60 27.10 9.07 -14.70
C MET A 60 25.77 9.80 -14.91
N MET A 61 25.75 11.11 -14.73
CA MET A 61 24.56 11.94 -14.98
C MET A 61 24.16 12.01 -16.46
N ASN A 62 25.09 11.73 -17.36
CA ASN A 62 24.85 11.67 -18.81
C ASN A 62 24.68 10.23 -19.31
N ASP A 63 24.58 9.25 -18.42
CA ASP A 63 24.39 7.82 -18.71
C ASP A 63 23.19 7.26 -17.91
N PRO A 64 21.94 7.53 -18.36
CA PRO A 64 20.73 7.10 -17.65
C PRO A 64 20.64 5.58 -17.45
N SER A 65 21.06 4.80 -18.45
CA SER A 65 21.11 3.34 -18.36
C SER A 65 22.14 2.88 -17.32
N GLY A 66 23.32 3.52 -17.29
CA GLY A 66 24.33 3.30 -16.26
C GLY A 66 23.86 3.67 -14.85
N LYS A 67 23.06 4.75 -14.69
CA LYS A 67 22.42 5.11 -13.40
C LYS A 67 21.52 3.97 -12.93
N LEU A 68 20.58 3.52 -13.77
CA LEU A 68 19.64 2.44 -13.46
C LEU A 68 20.38 1.15 -13.11
N PHE A 69 21.36 0.74 -13.94
CA PHE A 69 22.22 -0.41 -13.64
C PHE A 69 22.81 -0.31 -12.24
N THR A 70 23.35 0.84 -11.86
CA THR A 70 24.02 1.04 -10.56
C THR A 70 23.04 0.91 -9.40
N ILE A 71 21.84 1.47 -9.54
CA ILE A 71 20.75 1.37 -8.55
C ILE A 71 20.33 -0.09 -8.38
N HIS A 72 19.93 -0.75 -9.47
CA HIS A 72 19.46 -2.14 -9.45
C HIS A 72 20.55 -3.11 -8.97
N MET A 73 21.78 -2.94 -9.42
CA MET A 73 22.90 -3.76 -8.97
C MET A 73 23.13 -3.61 -7.45
N THR A 74 23.09 -2.37 -6.95
CA THR A 74 23.30 -2.10 -5.51
C THR A 74 22.16 -2.66 -4.66
N ASP A 75 20.92 -2.59 -5.16
CA ASP A 75 19.75 -3.09 -4.43
C ASP A 75 19.55 -4.60 -4.52
N GLN A 76 19.85 -5.22 -5.65
CA GLN A 76 19.50 -6.62 -5.93
C GLN A 76 20.69 -7.58 -5.75
N CYS A 77 21.88 -7.24 -6.25
CA CYS A 77 23.02 -8.18 -6.28
C CYS A 77 23.64 -8.44 -4.89
N PHE A 78 23.29 -7.64 -3.89
CA PHE A 78 23.77 -7.83 -2.52
C PHE A 78 22.82 -8.62 -1.64
N ARG A 79 21.58 -8.89 -2.05
CA ARG A 79 20.54 -9.51 -1.22
C ARG A 79 20.77 -11.01 -0.97
N SER A 80 21.30 -11.72 -1.96
CA SER A 80 21.66 -13.14 -1.82
C SER A 80 23.13 -13.33 -1.41
N SER A 81 23.32 -14.29 -0.51
CA SER A 81 24.58 -14.89 -0.10
C SER A 81 25.08 -15.95 -1.10
N LYS A 82 24.18 -16.58 -1.86
CA LYS A 82 24.53 -17.56 -2.90
C LYS A 82 25.23 -16.89 -4.08
N VAL A 83 26.50 -17.22 -4.27
CA VAL A 83 27.36 -16.62 -5.30
C VAL A 83 26.82 -16.83 -6.71
N THR A 84 26.23 -17.99 -6.99
CA THR A 84 25.61 -18.29 -8.29
C THR A 84 24.40 -17.41 -8.58
N ARG A 85 23.53 -17.18 -7.58
CA ARG A 85 22.34 -16.31 -7.72
C ARG A 85 22.74 -14.86 -7.96
N VAL A 86 23.77 -14.39 -7.27
CA VAL A 86 24.33 -13.04 -7.50
C VAL A 86 24.92 -12.89 -8.90
N ALA A 87 25.66 -13.91 -9.37
CA ALA A 87 26.25 -13.87 -10.71
C ALA A 87 25.17 -13.81 -11.80
N ASP A 88 24.13 -14.65 -11.69
CA ASP A 88 22.99 -14.66 -12.58
C ASP A 88 22.28 -13.29 -12.62
N GLN A 89 21.96 -12.70 -11.46
CA GLN A 89 21.33 -11.38 -11.41
C GLN A 89 22.21 -10.28 -12.01
N LEU A 90 23.51 -10.29 -11.72
CA LEU A 90 24.43 -9.30 -12.27
C LEU A 90 24.56 -9.42 -13.80
N LEU A 91 24.61 -10.64 -14.33
CA LEU A 91 24.62 -10.88 -15.78
C LEU A 91 23.32 -10.41 -16.43
N TYR A 92 22.19 -10.67 -15.80
CA TYR A 92 20.89 -10.19 -16.26
C TYR A 92 20.87 -8.65 -16.35
N LEU A 93 21.25 -7.95 -15.29
CA LEU A 93 21.32 -6.49 -15.26
C LEU A 93 22.31 -5.93 -16.29
N LEU A 94 23.48 -6.56 -16.47
CA LEU A 94 24.45 -6.16 -17.48
C LEU A 94 23.96 -6.40 -18.92
N ASN A 95 23.04 -7.35 -19.13
CA ASN A 95 22.42 -7.59 -20.43
C ASN A 95 21.26 -6.62 -20.68
N LYS A 96 20.47 -6.31 -19.66
CA LYS A 96 19.36 -5.35 -19.74
C LYS A 96 19.84 -3.91 -19.95
N TYR A 97 20.80 -3.45 -19.14
CA TYR A 97 21.25 -2.04 -19.12
C TYR A 97 22.59 -1.79 -19.84
N GLY A 98 23.33 -2.85 -20.18
CA GLY A 98 24.69 -2.73 -20.71
C GLY A 98 25.75 -2.49 -19.63
N VAL A 99 27.00 -2.35 -20.07
CA VAL A 99 28.11 -1.94 -19.19
C VAL A 99 28.09 -0.41 -19.06
N PRO A 100 28.06 0.15 -17.83
CA PRO A 100 27.98 1.60 -17.69
C PRO A 100 29.18 2.33 -18.28
N SER A 101 28.90 3.27 -19.18
CA SER A 101 29.90 4.07 -19.91
C SER A 101 30.62 5.09 -19.02
N TYR A 102 30.00 5.46 -17.90
CA TYR A 102 30.58 6.44 -16.98
C TYR A 102 31.80 5.91 -16.19
N LEU A 103 31.91 4.58 -16.04
CA LEU A 103 33.01 3.90 -15.37
C LEU A 103 34.31 4.08 -16.15
N SER A 104 35.45 3.91 -15.48
CA SER A 104 36.76 3.94 -16.14
C SER A 104 36.97 2.72 -17.03
N TYR A 105 37.82 2.83 -18.06
CA TYR A 105 38.03 1.76 -19.04
C TYR A 105 38.45 0.42 -18.42
N ASP A 106 39.24 0.45 -17.35
CA ASP A 106 39.62 -0.74 -16.57
C ASP A 106 38.41 -1.42 -15.92
N LYS A 107 37.46 -0.65 -15.38
CA LYS A 107 36.23 -1.16 -14.78
C LYS A 107 35.25 -1.67 -15.83
N GLN A 108 35.14 -0.97 -16.96
CA GLN A 108 34.35 -1.45 -18.09
C GLN A 108 34.89 -2.78 -18.59
N PHE A 109 36.22 -2.89 -18.77
CA PHE A 109 36.87 -4.15 -19.12
C PHE A 109 36.61 -5.25 -18.10
N GLN A 110 36.68 -4.96 -16.79
CA GLN A 110 36.34 -5.93 -15.74
C GLN A 110 34.88 -6.42 -15.84
N LEU A 111 33.92 -5.54 -16.09
CA LEU A 111 32.50 -5.93 -16.26
C LEU A 111 32.27 -6.69 -17.57
N HIS A 112 32.95 -6.33 -18.66
CA HIS A 112 32.93 -7.10 -19.90
C HIS A 112 33.55 -8.49 -19.72
N ALA A 113 34.71 -8.59 -19.07
CA ALA A 113 35.34 -9.87 -18.73
C ALA A 113 34.45 -10.70 -17.79
N PHE A 114 33.76 -10.06 -16.85
CA PHE A 114 32.80 -10.73 -15.98
C PHE A 114 31.70 -11.44 -16.79
N LYS A 115 31.18 -10.83 -17.87
CA LYS A 115 30.20 -11.50 -18.76
C LYS A 115 30.69 -12.87 -19.27
N TRP A 116 31.99 -12.99 -19.55
CA TRP A 116 32.59 -14.23 -20.07
C TRP A 116 32.95 -15.22 -18.97
N VAL A 117 33.40 -14.73 -17.80
CA VAL A 117 33.98 -15.57 -16.73
C VAL A 117 32.94 -15.98 -15.67
N ALA A 118 31.90 -15.18 -15.45
CA ALA A 118 30.94 -15.39 -14.35
C ALA A 118 30.22 -16.75 -14.42
N ASN A 119 29.92 -17.24 -15.62
CA ASN A 119 29.30 -18.57 -15.80
C ASN A 119 30.29 -19.73 -15.59
N LYS A 120 31.60 -19.48 -15.66
CA LYS A 120 32.65 -20.51 -15.55
C LYS A 120 33.22 -20.61 -14.14
N ILE A 121 33.46 -19.49 -13.45
CA ILE A 121 34.05 -19.46 -12.10
C ILE A 121 33.43 -18.35 -11.22
N PRO A 122 32.13 -18.46 -10.87
CA PRO A 122 31.42 -17.43 -10.11
C PRO A 122 32.00 -17.23 -8.69
N SER A 123 32.54 -18.30 -8.09
CA SER A 123 33.13 -18.31 -6.73
C SER A 123 34.30 -17.34 -6.55
N ILE A 124 35.01 -16.98 -7.62
CA ILE A 124 36.12 -16.02 -7.60
C ILE A 124 35.65 -14.64 -8.08
N ALA A 125 34.87 -14.59 -9.15
CA ALA A 125 34.47 -13.34 -9.79
C ALA A 125 33.55 -12.48 -8.91
N VAL A 126 32.56 -13.08 -8.23
CA VAL A 126 31.57 -12.33 -7.44
C VAL A 126 32.17 -11.68 -6.18
N PRO A 127 32.98 -12.37 -5.34
CA PRO A 127 33.59 -11.73 -4.17
C PRO A 127 34.50 -10.56 -4.52
N LEU A 128 35.23 -10.64 -5.65
CA LEU A 128 36.07 -9.55 -6.14
C LEU A 128 35.21 -8.34 -6.54
N THR A 129 34.14 -8.55 -7.30
CA THR A 129 33.20 -7.49 -7.68
C THR A 129 32.52 -6.87 -6.45
N LYS A 130 32.02 -7.69 -5.50
CA LYS A 130 31.42 -7.17 -4.24
C LYS A 130 32.40 -6.32 -3.43
N ARG A 131 33.68 -6.73 -3.35
CA ARG A 131 34.74 -5.94 -2.67
C ARG A 131 35.04 -4.63 -3.39
N ALA A 132 35.14 -4.67 -4.72
CA ALA A 132 35.38 -3.47 -5.53
C ALA A 132 34.23 -2.45 -5.36
N LEU A 133 32.98 -2.91 -5.41
CA LEU A 133 31.80 -2.08 -5.21
C LEU A 133 31.75 -1.45 -3.81
N ARG A 134 31.99 -2.24 -2.76
CA ARG A 134 32.06 -1.72 -1.38
C ARG A 134 33.13 -0.64 -1.21
N LYS A 135 34.27 -0.79 -1.88
CA LYS A 135 35.35 0.20 -1.86
C LYS A 135 34.95 1.52 -2.51
N GLU A 136 34.12 1.48 -3.56
CA GLU A 136 33.62 2.69 -4.23
C GLU A 136 32.55 3.40 -3.41
N THR A 137 31.64 2.66 -2.76
CA THR A 137 30.57 3.22 -1.93
C THR A 137 31.07 3.75 -0.58
N ALA A 138 32.24 3.31 -0.11
CA ALA A 138 32.86 3.75 1.14
C ALA A 138 33.17 5.25 1.20
N ALA A 139 33.17 5.95 0.05
CA ALA A 139 33.30 7.40 -0.02
C ALA A 139 32.00 8.14 0.37
N VAL A 140 30.84 7.48 0.32
CA VAL A 140 29.51 8.06 0.62
C VAL A 140 28.96 7.54 1.94
N VAL A 141 29.24 6.28 2.29
CA VAL A 141 28.88 5.68 3.59
C VAL A 141 30.16 5.15 4.23
N LEU A 142 30.56 5.74 5.36
CA LEU A 142 31.80 5.35 6.02
C LEU A 142 31.64 4.00 6.75
N PRO A 143 32.72 3.22 6.90
CA PRO A 143 32.71 2.02 7.74
C PRO A 143 32.33 2.37 9.19
N GLY A 144 31.34 1.67 9.73
CA GLY A 144 30.82 1.88 11.09
C GLY A 144 31.70 1.30 12.21
N GLU A 145 32.66 0.43 11.86
CA GLU A 145 33.54 -0.20 12.84
C GLU A 145 34.49 0.84 13.45
N TRP A 146 34.51 0.91 14.79
CA TRP A 146 35.23 1.95 15.53
C TRP A 146 36.74 2.03 15.20
N SER A 147 37.39 0.89 14.94
CA SER A 147 38.81 0.82 14.59
C SER A 147 39.16 1.57 13.29
N THR A 148 38.19 1.69 12.38
CA THR A 148 38.32 2.42 11.11
C THR A 148 37.73 3.82 11.23
N LEU A 149 36.55 3.95 11.84
CA LEU A 149 35.85 5.22 12.03
C LEU A 149 36.68 6.22 12.85
N SER A 150 37.31 5.79 13.95
CA SER A 150 38.12 6.66 14.82
C SER A 150 39.27 7.33 14.08
N LYS A 151 39.91 6.65 13.12
CA LYS A 151 40.98 7.22 12.28
C LYS A 151 40.45 8.37 11.41
N HIS A 152 39.25 8.20 10.85
CA HIS A 152 38.58 9.23 10.08
C HIS A 152 38.19 10.43 10.95
N VAL A 153 37.58 10.16 12.12
CA VAL A 153 37.16 11.20 13.07
C VAL A 153 38.35 12.04 13.54
N ARG A 154 39.45 11.40 13.92
CA ARG A 154 40.69 12.09 14.32
C ARG A 154 41.25 12.94 13.20
N LYS A 155 41.31 12.41 11.98
CA LYS A 155 41.78 13.16 10.81
C LYS A 155 40.96 14.45 10.59
N ARG A 156 39.62 14.39 10.67
CA ARG A 156 38.78 15.59 10.51
C ARG A 156 38.96 16.58 11.64
N ARG A 157 39.14 16.08 12.87
CA ARG A 157 39.47 16.92 14.02
C ARG A 157 40.79 17.68 13.82
N ASP A 158 41.83 17.01 13.32
CA ASP A 158 43.13 17.64 13.02
C ASP A 158 43.02 18.70 11.90
N GLU A 159 42.09 18.51 10.97
CA GLU A 159 41.76 19.50 9.92
C GLU A 159 40.90 20.68 10.45
N GLY A 160 40.48 20.64 11.72
CA GLY A 160 39.59 21.62 12.34
C GLY A 160 38.15 21.53 11.84
N ILE A 161 37.70 20.33 11.46
CA ILE A 161 36.35 20.05 10.96
C ILE A 161 35.62 19.18 11.99
N ARG A 162 34.37 19.55 12.31
CA ARG A 162 33.53 18.79 13.24
C ARG A 162 32.72 17.75 12.48
N ILE A 163 32.29 16.70 13.16
CA ILE A 163 31.50 15.61 12.57
C ILE A 163 30.17 15.46 13.31
N ASN A 164 29.09 15.35 12.54
CA ASN A 164 27.80 14.82 12.97
C ASN A 164 27.69 13.36 12.53
N LEU A 165 27.74 12.44 13.49
CA LEU A 165 27.65 11.01 13.21
C LEU A 165 26.19 10.57 13.06
N ASN A 166 25.85 9.91 11.96
CA ASN A 166 24.55 9.25 11.78
C ASN A 166 24.74 7.75 11.48
N ARG A 167 24.21 6.88 12.35
CA ARG A 167 24.24 5.43 12.11
C ARG A 167 23.10 4.99 11.21
N LEU A 168 23.46 4.41 10.07
CA LEU A 168 22.57 3.65 9.21
C LEU A 168 22.55 2.20 9.70
N GLY A 169 21.38 1.55 9.63
CA GLY A 169 21.20 0.18 10.09
C GLY A 169 19.85 -0.37 9.65
N GLU A 170 19.50 -1.56 10.14
CA GLU A 170 18.22 -2.23 9.85
C GLU A 170 17.03 -1.31 10.11
N ALA A 171 15.95 -1.55 9.37
CA ALA A 171 14.66 -0.99 9.71
C ALA A 171 14.25 -1.45 11.11
N ILE A 172 13.84 -0.51 11.97
CA ILE A 172 13.37 -0.82 13.32
C ILE A 172 11.94 -1.36 13.21
N LEU A 173 11.82 -2.69 13.19
CA LEU A 173 10.54 -3.40 13.09
C LEU A 173 10.06 -3.97 14.44
N GLY A 174 10.98 -4.17 15.39
CA GLY A 174 10.70 -4.64 16.74
C GLY A 174 11.42 -3.83 17.83
N GLU A 175 10.94 -3.93 19.07
CA GLU A 175 11.42 -3.16 20.21
C GLU A 175 12.81 -3.59 20.68
N LYS A 176 13.21 -4.87 20.52
CA LYS A 176 14.58 -5.28 20.86
C LYS A 176 15.59 -4.63 19.92
N GLU A 177 15.26 -4.52 18.63
CA GLU A 177 16.12 -3.81 17.67
C GLU A 177 16.15 -2.29 17.94
N ALA A 178 15.03 -1.69 18.36
CA ALA A 178 14.99 -0.30 18.82
C ALA A 178 15.91 -0.08 20.04
N GLU A 179 15.88 -0.98 21.02
CA GLU A 179 16.72 -0.93 22.21
C GLU A 179 18.21 -1.09 21.86
N LYS A 180 18.58 -2.07 21.03
CA LYS A 180 19.96 -2.22 20.52
C LYS A 180 20.45 -0.96 19.81
N ARG A 181 19.59 -0.31 19.02
CA ARG A 181 19.93 0.94 18.33
C ARG A 181 20.19 2.07 19.33
N LEU A 182 19.35 2.19 20.36
CA LEU A 182 19.54 3.15 21.45
C LEU A 182 20.87 2.92 22.18
N GLU A 183 21.16 1.67 22.55
CA GLU A 183 22.42 1.29 23.20
C GLU A 183 23.62 1.67 22.33
N LYS A 184 23.52 1.49 21.01
CA LYS A 184 24.57 1.88 20.08
C LYS A 184 24.81 3.39 20.04
N TYR A 185 23.74 4.19 20.08
CA TYR A 185 23.87 5.65 20.20
C TYR A 185 24.53 6.06 21.51
N ILE A 186 24.18 5.40 22.63
CA ILE A 186 24.81 5.63 23.93
C ILE A 186 26.30 5.23 23.88
N GLU A 187 26.63 4.12 23.20
CA GLU A 187 28.02 3.70 23.00
C GLU A 187 28.82 4.74 22.21
N ASP A 188 28.26 5.29 21.13
CA ASP A 188 28.90 6.36 20.37
C ASP A 188 29.12 7.62 21.22
N LEU A 189 28.10 8.00 22.02
CA LEU A 189 28.20 9.10 22.98
C LEU A 189 29.24 8.83 24.07
N SER A 190 29.58 7.57 24.39
CA SER A 190 30.67 7.29 25.32
C SER A 190 32.07 7.56 24.75
N LYS A 191 32.23 7.58 23.41
CA LYS A 191 33.55 7.73 22.77
C LYS A 191 34.05 9.17 22.84
N PRO A 192 35.24 9.47 23.40
CA PRO A 192 35.66 10.84 23.64
C PRO A 192 35.82 11.70 22.37
N GLU A 193 36.07 11.07 21.22
CA GLU A 193 36.20 11.76 19.93
C GLU A 193 34.87 12.19 19.29
N ILE A 194 33.74 11.64 19.74
CA ILE A 194 32.42 11.96 19.18
C ILE A 194 31.80 13.12 19.95
N GLU A 195 31.59 14.23 19.27
CA GLU A 195 30.95 15.43 19.81
C GLU A 195 29.42 15.45 19.57
N TYR A 196 29.00 14.97 18.40
CA TYR A 196 27.66 15.22 17.84
C TYR A 196 27.13 13.96 17.17
N ILE A 197 25.87 13.60 17.48
CA ILE A 197 25.13 12.56 16.77
C ILE A 197 23.77 13.06 16.25
N SER A 198 23.30 12.48 15.15
CA SER A 198 21.95 12.65 14.62
C SER A 198 21.16 11.35 14.80
N VAL A 199 19.94 11.45 15.31
CA VAL A 199 19.03 10.31 15.54
C VAL A 199 17.64 10.64 15.00
N LYS A 200 16.85 9.62 14.67
CA LYS A 200 15.44 9.80 14.22
C LYS A 200 14.51 9.16 15.22
N ILE A 201 13.32 9.72 15.41
CA ILE A 201 12.33 9.13 16.32
C ILE A 201 11.90 7.71 15.88
N SER A 202 11.87 7.46 14.57
CA SER A 202 11.62 6.13 13.98
C SER A 202 12.76 5.13 14.20
N THR A 203 13.90 5.57 14.75
CA THR A 203 14.97 4.67 15.20
C THR A 203 14.93 4.38 16.69
N LEU A 204 14.02 5.02 17.43
CA LEU A 204 13.91 4.93 18.89
C LEU A 204 12.70 4.10 19.35
N SER A 205 11.81 3.73 18.43
CA SER A 205 10.63 2.90 18.67
C SER A 205 10.25 2.20 17.38
N SER A 206 9.77 0.95 17.49
CA SER A 206 9.31 0.17 16.33
C SER A 206 7.85 0.42 15.98
N GLN A 207 7.03 0.81 16.96
CA GLN A 207 5.58 0.93 16.85
C GLN A 207 5.11 2.38 16.94
N LEU A 208 5.67 3.30 16.14
CA LEU A 208 5.17 4.67 16.07
C LEU A 208 3.67 4.68 15.70
N ASN A 209 2.85 5.19 16.61
CA ASN A 209 1.41 5.23 16.43
C ASN A 209 0.89 6.67 16.44
N LEU A 210 0.53 7.17 15.26
CA LEU A 210 0.03 8.53 15.13
C LEU A 210 -1.43 8.69 15.63
N ILE A 211 -2.17 7.59 15.77
CA ILE A 211 -3.52 7.60 16.36
C ILE A 211 -3.41 7.77 17.89
N ASP A 212 -2.57 6.95 18.54
CA ASP A 212 -2.19 7.13 19.96
C ASP A 212 -1.02 8.10 20.11
N ARG A 213 -1.30 9.37 19.82
CA ARG A 213 -0.28 10.40 19.80
C ARG A 213 0.34 10.61 21.18
N GLU A 214 -0.49 10.73 22.22
CA GLU A 214 -0.01 10.96 23.59
C GLU A 214 0.80 9.78 24.13
N GLY A 215 0.32 8.53 23.95
CA GLY A 215 1.04 7.34 24.36
C GLY A 215 2.38 7.20 23.64
N THR A 216 2.41 7.43 22.32
CA THR A 216 3.65 7.43 21.53
C THR A 216 4.63 8.50 22.01
N LEU A 217 4.17 9.73 22.28
CA LEU A 217 5.00 10.79 22.83
C LEU A 217 5.60 10.41 24.19
N ASN A 218 4.81 9.80 25.06
CA ASN A 218 5.27 9.39 26.39
C ASN A 218 6.33 8.29 26.31
N HIS A 219 6.15 7.29 25.45
CA HIS A 219 7.14 6.24 25.20
C HIS A 219 8.44 6.82 24.61
N LEU A 220 8.35 7.60 23.54
CA LEU A 220 9.52 8.24 22.93
C LEU A 220 10.26 9.18 23.89
N ALA A 221 9.53 9.90 24.75
CA ALA A 221 10.13 10.76 25.76
C ALA A 221 11.01 9.94 26.72
N GLN A 222 10.56 8.76 27.17
CA GLN A 222 11.37 7.89 28.03
C GLN A 222 12.70 7.50 27.35
N THR A 223 12.64 7.10 26.08
CA THR A 223 13.83 6.76 25.30
C THR A 223 14.75 7.95 25.09
N LEU A 224 14.19 9.12 24.75
CA LEU A 224 14.96 10.34 24.52
C LEU A 224 15.66 10.85 25.80
N ARG A 225 15.02 10.71 26.98
CA ARG A 225 15.65 11.03 28.27
C ARG A 225 16.92 10.22 28.50
N LYS A 226 16.89 8.90 28.23
CA LYS A 226 18.08 8.04 28.34
C LYS A 226 19.23 8.56 27.46
N LEU A 227 18.92 8.94 26.23
CA LEU A 227 19.89 9.46 25.28
C LEU A 227 20.47 10.82 25.70
N TYR A 228 19.63 11.75 26.16
CA TYR A 228 20.07 13.07 26.62
C TYR A 228 20.90 13.00 27.91
N ARG A 229 20.54 12.12 28.85
CA ARG A 229 21.37 11.84 30.04
C ARG A 229 22.75 11.36 29.65
N ALA A 230 22.85 10.41 28.71
CA ALA A 230 24.14 9.95 28.21
C ALA A 230 24.96 11.09 27.58
N ALA A 231 24.32 11.97 26.80
CA ALA A 231 24.99 13.12 26.20
C ALA A 231 25.49 14.16 27.22
N GLN A 232 24.78 14.32 28.35
CA GLN A 232 25.23 15.18 29.46
C GLN A 232 26.35 14.53 30.29
N GLN A 233 26.24 13.23 30.56
CA GLN A 233 27.20 12.45 31.32
C GLN A 233 28.56 12.36 30.62
N TYR A 234 28.55 11.97 29.33
CA TYR A 234 29.77 11.86 28.54
C TYR A 234 30.11 13.22 27.92
N GLN A 235 30.93 14.01 28.61
CA GLN A 235 31.31 15.34 28.13
C GLN A 235 32.34 15.27 26.99
N TYR A 236 32.21 16.16 26.01
CA TYR A 236 33.20 16.40 24.97
C TYR A 236 34.23 17.44 25.43
N VAL A 237 35.51 17.18 25.15
CA VAL A 237 36.60 18.12 25.44
C VAL A 237 36.95 18.87 24.17
N GLN A 238 36.59 20.15 24.12
CA GLN A 238 36.90 21.01 23.00
C GLN A 238 38.42 21.21 22.83
N PRO A 239 38.90 21.61 21.65
CA PRO A 239 40.31 21.98 21.46
C PRO A 239 40.82 23.04 22.45
N THR A 240 39.93 23.88 22.98
CA THR A 240 40.20 24.90 24.02
C THR A 240 40.38 24.32 25.42
N GLY A 241 40.13 23.03 25.63
CA GLY A 241 40.10 22.37 26.94
C GLY A 241 38.76 22.46 27.67
N MET A 242 37.80 23.25 27.17
CA MET A 242 36.47 23.37 27.76
C MET A 242 35.67 22.06 27.62
N ARG A 243 35.04 21.64 28.72
CA ARG A 243 34.13 20.49 28.73
C ARG A 243 32.71 20.93 28.48
N THR A 244 32.05 20.33 27.49
CA THR A 244 30.65 20.58 27.16
C THR A 244 29.88 19.27 27.05
N SER A 245 28.58 19.30 27.30
CA SER A 245 27.72 18.18 26.93
C SER A 245 27.83 17.89 25.44
N LYS A 246 27.73 16.61 25.08
CA LYS A 246 27.64 16.20 23.68
C LYS A 246 26.31 16.61 23.09
N PHE A 247 26.24 16.66 21.77
CA PHE A 247 25.11 17.19 21.05
C PHE A 247 24.29 16.07 20.41
N VAL A 248 22.98 16.09 20.63
CA VAL A 248 22.02 15.18 19.97
C VAL A 248 21.08 16.02 19.11
N ASN A 249 20.97 15.65 17.84
CA ASN A 249 20.07 16.28 16.87
C ASN A 249 18.99 15.31 16.42
N LEU A 250 17.72 15.74 16.48
CA LEU A 250 16.59 14.98 15.94
C LEU A 250 16.47 15.23 14.43
N ASP A 251 16.80 14.23 13.63
CA ASP A 251 16.64 14.23 12.18
C ASP A 251 15.18 13.93 11.79
N MET A 252 14.73 14.54 10.68
CA MET A 252 13.42 14.31 10.07
C MET A 252 13.59 13.81 8.64
N GLU A 253 12.76 12.82 8.27
CA GLU A 253 12.73 12.28 6.91
C GLU A 253 11.35 12.46 6.29
N GLU A 254 10.33 11.85 6.89
CA GLU A 254 8.95 11.80 6.38
C GLU A 254 8.08 12.90 6.99
N PHE A 255 7.10 13.41 6.24
CA PHE A 255 6.15 14.40 6.75
C PHE A 255 5.38 13.90 7.98
N ARG A 256 5.06 12.60 8.01
CA ARG A 256 4.29 11.97 9.10
C ARG A 256 4.93 12.13 10.49
N ASP A 257 6.25 12.30 10.55
CA ASP A 257 7.01 12.44 11.79
C ASP A 257 7.14 13.91 12.26
N LEU A 258 6.82 14.90 11.41
CA LEU A 258 7.11 16.32 11.60
C LEU A 258 6.55 16.85 12.93
N TYR A 259 5.22 16.83 13.07
CA TYR A 259 4.55 17.37 14.26
C TYR A 259 4.93 16.58 15.52
N LEU A 260 5.01 15.25 15.43
CA LEU A 260 5.32 14.38 16.57
C LEU A 260 6.72 14.65 17.12
N THR A 261 7.70 14.84 16.22
CA THR A 261 9.08 15.16 16.59
C THR A 261 9.19 16.53 17.25
N VAL A 262 8.48 17.54 16.74
CA VAL A 262 8.45 18.90 17.34
C VAL A 262 7.86 18.87 18.75
N GLU A 263 6.73 18.18 18.94
CA GLU A 263 6.08 18.03 20.25
C GLU A 263 6.97 17.27 21.23
N LEU A 264 7.57 16.15 20.81
CA LEU A 264 8.52 15.38 21.62
C LEU A 264 9.72 16.24 22.06
N PHE A 265 10.30 17.00 21.12
CA PHE A 265 11.45 17.85 21.38
C PHE A 265 11.16 18.91 22.45
N LYS A 266 10.00 19.58 22.34
CA LYS A 266 9.54 20.55 23.33
C LYS A 266 9.30 19.88 24.68
N LYS A 267 8.52 18.80 24.70
CA LYS A 267 8.11 18.08 25.92
C LYS A 267 9.31 17.69 26.80
N VAL A 268 10.35 17.09 26.21
CA VAL A 268 11.53 16.64 26.98
C VAL A 268 12.42 17.80 27.40
N LEU A 269 12.61 18.84 26.56
CA LEU A 269 13.50 19.96 26.89
C LEU A 269 12.89 21.01 27.85
N GLU A 270 11.58 20.94 28.10
CA GLU A 270 10.90 21.69 29.16
C GLU A 270 11.10 21.08 30.55
N GLU A 271 11.49 19.79 30.63
CA GLU A 271 11.70 19.13 31.91
C GLU A 271 12.87 19.77 32.67
N PRO A 272 12.77 19.93 34.01
CA PRO A 272 13.82 20.57 34.82
C PRO A 272 15.22 19.95 34.61
N GLU A 273 15.28 18.64 34.40
CA GLU A 273 16.51 17.89 34.14
C GLU A 273 17.25 18.37 32.88
N PHE A 274 16.51 18.70 31.82
CA PHE A 274 17.08 19.06 30.51
C PHE A 274 16.98 20.56 30.22
N LEU A 275 16.51 21.39 31.16
CA LEU A 275 16.35 22.83 30.97
C LEU A 275 17.66 23.53 30.53
N LYS A 276 18.81 23.08 31.05
CA LYS A 276 20.16 23.59 30.69
C LYS A 276 20.83 22.82 29.56
N TYR A 277 20.21 21.79 29.03
CA TYR A 277 20.76 20.99 27.93
C TYR A 277 20.46 21.65 26.57
N LYS A 278 21.44 21.62 25.68
CA LYS A 278 21.34 22.14 24.31
C LYS A 278 21.21 20.96 23.33
N ALA A 279 20.08 20.89 22.64
CA ALA A 279 19.82 19.87 21.62
C ALA A 279 19.37 20.52 20.30
N GLY A 280 19.32 19.72 19.24
CA GLY A 280 18.92 20.17 17.89
C GLY A 280 17.74 19.42 17.30
N ILE A 281 17.06 20.07 16.36
CA ILE A 281 15.97 19.49 15.56
C ILE A 281 16.11 19.95 14.10
N VAL A 282 15.72 19.10 13.15
CA VAL A 282 15.68 19.45 11.72
C VAL A 282 14.34 20.07 11.36
N LEU A 283 14.33 21.05 10.45
CA LEU A 283 13.13 21.47 9.71
C LEU A 283 13.43 21.48 8.21
N GLN A 284 12.46 21.08 7.39
CA GLN A 284 12.63 20.84 5.96
C GLN A 284 11.88 21.92 5.16
N SER A 285 12.61 22.80 4.47
CA SER A 285 12.02 23.97 3.80
C SER A 285 11.12 23.63 2.62
N TYR A 286 11.16 22.39 2.11
CA TYR A 286 10.23 21.91 1.08
C TYR A 286 8.80 21.69 1.61
N ILE A 287 8.57 21.72 2.93
CA ILE A 287 7.26 21.62 3.56
C ILE A 287 6.86 23.05 4.01
N PRO A 288 5.71 23.58 3.56
CA PRO A 288 5.26 24.91 3.99
C PRO A 288 5.11 25.04 5.51
N ASP A 289 4.58 24.01 6.16
CA ASP A 289 4.35 23.91 7.61
C ASP A 289 5.62 24.17 8.42
N SER A 290 6.80 23.83 7.87
CA SER A 290 8.08 24.00 8.57
C SER A 290 8.37 25.45 8.92
N PHE A 291 7.90 26.44 8.14
CA PHE A 291 8.10 27.84 8.50
C PHE A 291 7.24 28.24 9.71
N LEU A 292 5.99 27.79 9.76
CA LEU A 292 5.11 28.03 10.91
C LEU A 292 5.67 27.37 12.19
N LEU A 293 6.14 26.12 12.08
CA LEU A 293 6.77 25.41 13.18
C LEU A 293 8.10 26.05 13.62
N GLN A 294 8.86 26.62 12.69
CA GLN A 294 10.06 27.41 13.04
C GLN A 294 9.68 28.63 13.89
N GLN A 295 8.63 29.37 13.52
CA GLN A 295 8.14 30.51 14.29
C GLN A 295 7.70 30.08 15.68
N GLU A 296 6.92 29.00 15.78
CA GLU A 296 6.46 28.44 17.05
C GLU A 296 7.64 28.02 17.95
N LEU A 297 8.58 27.24 17.42
CA LEU A 297 9.79 26.81 18.13
C LEU A 297 10.65 27.99 18.58
N THR A 298 10.71 29.06 17.79
CA THR A 298 11.48 30.27 18.12
C THR A 298 10.85 31.01 19.29
N VAL A 299 9.54 31.22 19.26
CA VAL A 299 8.80 31.83 20.38
C VAL A 299 8.94 30.98 21.65
N TRP A 300 8.82 29.67 21.52
CA TRP A 300 9.01 28.74 22.64
C TRP A 300 10.45 28.81 23.21
N ALA A 301 11.47 28.79 22.34
CA ALA A 301 12.87 28.86 22.75
C ALA A 301 13.24 30.20 23.42
N LEU A 302 12.67 31.32 22.96
CA LEU A 302 12.83 32.62 23.61
C LEU A 302 12.31 32.62 25.05
N ARG A 303 11.17 31.97 25.30
CA ARG A 303 10.64 31.81 26.67
C ARG A 303 11.54 30.87 27.48
N ARG A 304 11.99 29.76 26.87
CA ARG A 304 12.91 28.81 27.50
C ARG A 304 14.19 29.50 27.98
N THR A 305 14.83 30.31 27.15
CA THR A 305 16.06 31.03 27.51
C THR A 305 15.82 32.15 28.51
N ALA A 306 14.71 32.88 28.38
CA ALA A 306 14.30 33.88 29.38
C ALA A 306 14.09 33.27 30.77
N ASN A 307 13.59 32.03 30.84
CA ASN A 307 13.42 31.26 32.07
C ASN A 307 14.72 30.55 32.52
N GLY A 308 15.88 30.97 32.00
CA GLY A 308 17.18 30.41 32.36
C GLY A 308 17.52 29.09 31.67
N GLY A 309 16.74 28.61 30.71
CA GLY A 309 17.09 27.45 29.91
C GLY A 309 18.21 27.72 28.90
N ALA A 310 18.78 26.65 28.35
CA ALA A 310 19.74 26.75 27.25
C ALA A 310 19.05 27.18 25.94
N PRO A 311 19.79 27.68 24.93
CA PRO A 311 19.25 27.81 23.59
C PRO A 311 19.03 26.42 22.96
N ILE A 312 18.28 26.38 21.86
CA ILE A 312 18.15 25.19 21.01
C ILE A 312 18.91 25.39 19.69
N LYS A 313 18.95 24.37 18.85
CA LYS A 313 19.40 24.48 17.46
C LYS A 313 18.31 24.01 16.49
N ILE A 314 18.07 24.77 15.42
CA ILE A 314 17.29 24.31 14.28
C ILE A 314 18.23 24.11 13.09
N ARG A 315 18.32 22.88 12.57
CA ARG A 315 19.01 22.59 11.30
C ARG A 315 18.01 22.74 10.16
N ILE A 316 18.16 23.78 9.36
CA ILE A 316 17.33 24.01 8.18
C ILE A 316 17.95 23.26 7.00
N VAL A 317 17.19 22.33 6.44
CA VAL A 317 17.53 21.60 5.21
C VAL A 317 16.43 21.86 4.18
N LYS A 318 16.68 21.54 2.89
CA LYS A 318 15.60 21.61 1.90
C LYS A 318 14.61 20.48 2.06
N GLY A 319 15.12 19.25 2.07
CA GLY A 319 14.32 18.03 2.13
C GLY A 319 14.98 16.92 1.31
N ALA A 320 14.74 15.67 1.69
CA ALA A 320 15.45 14.49 1.18
C ALA A 320 14.50 13.38 0.68
N ASN A 321 13.19 13.56 0.85
CA ASN A 321 12.21 12.48 0.72
C ASN A 321 11.12 12.75 -0.33
N LEU A 322 11.29 13.74 -1.21
CA LEU A 322 10.25 14.18 -2.15
C LEU A 322 9.64 13.03 -2.98
N ALA A 323 10.47 12.10 -3.46
CA ALA A 323 9.99 10.98 -4.25
C ALA A 323 9.04 10.06 -3.46
N ALA A 324 9.38 9.77 -2.20
CA ALA A 324 8.53 8.98 -1.32
C ALA A 324 7.28 9.75 -0.88
N GLU A 325 7.38 11.07 -0.61
CA GLU A 325 6.21 11.91 -0.29
C GLU A 325 5.20 11.98 -1.45
N LYS A 326 5.68 11.96 -2.71
CA LYS A 326 4.80 11.90 -3.90
C LYS A 326 4.07 10.56 -4.00
N VAL A 327 4.78 9.46 -3.73
CA VAL A 327 4.16 8.12 -3.68
C VAL A 327 3.15 8.05 -2.55
N ASP A 328 3.50 8.50 -1.34
CA ASP A 328 2.60 8.51 -0.18
C ASP A 328 1.31 9.30 -0.43
N ALA A 329 1.44 10.51 -0.99
CA ALA A 329 0.31 11.33 -1.38
C ALA A 329 -0.58 10.64 -2.43
N SER A 330 0.03 10.06 -3.48
CA SER A 330 -0.72 9.35 -4.53
C SER A 330 -1.41 8.08 -4.01
N MET A 331 -0.77 7.35 -3.11
CA MET A 331 -1.29 6.12 -2.51
C MET A 331 -2.56 6.39 -1.69
N HIS A 332 -2.54 7.43 -0.86
CA HIS A 332 -3.67 7.76 0.03
C HIS A 332 -4.68 8.75 -0.58
N GLY A 333 -4.40 9.31 -1.76
CA GLY A 333 -5.23 10.37 -2.34
C GLY A 333 -5.14 11.70 -1.58
N TRP A 334 -4.06 11.92 -0.83
CA TRP A 334 -3.83 13.14 -0.07
C TRP A 334 -3.16 14.23 -0.92
N PRO A 335 -3.32 15.52 -0.56
CA PRO A 335 -2.45 16.56 -1.08
C PRO A 335 -0.98 16.26 -0.77
N LEU A 336 -0.11 16.52 -1.75
CA LEU A 336 1.34 16.47 -1.52
C LEU A 336 1.73 17.45 -0.42
N ALA A 337 2.36 16.95 0.65
CA ALA A 337 2.75 17.77 1.80
C ALA A 337 3.82 18.82 1.46
N THR A 338 4.66 18.55 0.47
CA THR A 338 5.72 19.44 0.02
C THR A 338 5.22 20.47 -0.99
N TYR A 339 6.03 21.49 -1.27
CA TYR A 339 5.87 22.31 -2.47
C TYR A 339 5.95 21.46 -3.74
N GLN A 340 5.31 21.94 -4.80
CA GLN A 340 5.33 21.29 -6.10
C GLN A 340 6.61 21.61 -6.87
N THR A 341 7.15 22.83 -6.67
CA THR A 341 8.34 23.28 -7.39
C THR A 341 9.55 23.45 -6.46
N LYS A 342 10.74 23.23 -7.02
CA LYS A 342 11.98 23.53 -6.33
C LYS A 342 12.14 25.03 -6.02
N LEU A 343 11.63 25.92 -6.88
CA LEU A 343 11.72 27.36 -6.66
C LEU A 343 10.99 27.80 -5.39
N GLU A 344 9.81 27.25 -5.11
CA GLU A 344 9.10 27.49 -3.85
C GLU A 344 9.90 26.97 -2.65
N THR A 345 10.46 25.76 -2.75
CA THR A 345 11.34 25.18 -1.71
C THR A 345 12.55 26.08 -1.43
N ASP A 346 13.19 26.58 -2.49
CA ASP A 346 14.35 27.45 -2.40
C ASP A 346 13.97 28.82 -1.81
N GLY A 347 12.83 29.39 -2.22
CA GLY A 347 12.27 30.62 -1.66
C GLY A 347 11.96 30.47 -0.17
N ASN A 348 11.29 29.39 0.22
CA ASN A 348 11.01 29.11 1.63
C ASN A 348 12.30 28.91 2.45
N PHE A 349 13.32 28.26 1.89
CA PHE A 349 14.63 28.15 2.54
C PHE A 349 15.22 29.52 2.90
N LYS A 350 15.17 30.49 1.98
CA LYS A 350 15.68 31.85 2.21
C LYS A 350 14.83 32.64 3.20
N ARG A 351 13.51 32.46 3.15
CA ARG A 351 12.60 33.03 4.16
C ARG A 351 12.91 32.51 5.56
N MET A 352 13.04 31.19 5.72
CA MET A 352 13.39 30.56 6.99
C MET A 352 14.74 31.06 7.53
N LEU A 353 15.75 31.20 6.66
CA LEU A 353 17.05 31.77 7.03
C LEU A 353 16.95 33.25 7.43
N THR A 354 16.19 34.06 6.70
CA THR A 354 16.02 35.50 6.98
C THR A 354 15.31 35.73 8.30
N TYR A 355 14.30 34.93 8.61
CA TYR A 355 13.63 34.94 9.91
C TYR A 355 14.58 34.51 11.04
N ALA A 356 15.38 33.46 10.80
CA ALA A 356 16.31 32.95 11.81
C ALA A 356 17.48 33.90 12.11
N ALA A 357 17.93 34.66 11.09
CA ALA A 357 19.07 35.56 11.18
C ALA A 357 18.79 36.85 11.98
N GLN A 358 17.57 37.05 12.50
CA GLN A 358 17.33 38.18 13.40
C GLN A 358 18.11 37.97 14.71
N PRO A 359 18.88 38.95 15.20
CA PRO A 359 19.73 38.79 16.38
C PRO A 359 18.98 38.33 17.64
N GLU A 360 17.74 38.78 17.82
CA GLU A 360 16.85 38.36 18.92
C GLU A 360 16.51 36.87 18.85
N HIS A 361 16.30 36.32 17.65
CA HIS A 361 16.01 34.91 17.45
C HIS A 361 17.27 34.07 17.59
N ALA A 362 18.35 34.46 16.91
CA ALA A 362 19.60 33.70 16.82
C ALA A 362 20.23 33.39 18.20
N LYS A 363 20.08 34.32 19.16
CA LYS A 363 20.55 34.12 20.54
C LYS A 363 19.91 32.94 21.26
N SER A 364 18.63 32.67 20.98
CA SER A 364 17.87 31.58 21.62
C SER A 364 17.72 30.36 20.72
N VAL A 365 17.88 30.54 19.42
CA VAL A 365 17.78 29.50 18.39
C VAL A 365 19.01 29.57 17.49
N HIS A 366 19.98 28.70 17.75
CA HIS A 366 21.13 28.54 16.87
C HIS A 366 20.69 27.87 15.57
N ILE A 367 21.35 28.18 14.46
CA ILE A 367 20.94 27.70 13.14
C ILE A 367 22.03 26.87 12.49
N GLY A 368 21.67 25.65 12.11
CA GLY A 368 22.46 24.82 11.20
C GLY A 368 21.99 25.02 9.77
N ILE A 369 22.84 25.54 8.88
CA ILE A 369 22.54 25.66 7.44
C ILE A 369 22.98 24.38 6.74
N GLY A 370 22.05 23.45 6.53
CA GLY A 370 22.30 22.19 5.83
C GLY A 370 22.11 22.34 4.32
N SER A 371 23.15 22.69 3.58
CA SER A 371 23.07 22.86 2.12
C SER A 371 24.42 22.66 1.41
N HIS A 372 24.36 22.12 0.19
CA HIS A 372 25.48 22.18 -0.76
C HIS A 372 25.29 23.26 -1.83
N ASN A 373 24.14 23.95 -1.86
CA ASN A 373 23.94 25.05 -2.79
C ASN A 373 24.82 26.23 -2.36
N LEU A 374 25.85 26.51 -3.15
CA LEU A 374 26.84 27.54 -2.84
C LEU A 374 26.20 28.93 -2.71
N PHE A 375 25.21 29.26 -3.53
CA PHE A 375 24.51 30.55 -3.43
C PHE A 375 23.77 30.66 -2.10
N ASP A 376 23.15 29.58 -1.63
CA ASP A 376 22.44 29.55 -0.34
C ASP A 376 23.40 29.67 0.84
N ILE A 377 24.56 29.01 0.77
CA ILE A 377 25.64 29.14 1.76
C ILE A 377 26.16 30.57 1.80
N CYS A 378 26.41 31.19 0.64
CA CYS A 378 26.87 32.57 0.58
C CYS A 378 25.81 33.55 1.07
N TYR A 379 24.53 33.33 0.76
CA TYR A 379 23.42 34.12 1.28
C TYR A 379 23.36 34.06 2.81
N ALA A 380 23.53 32.87 3.40
CA ALA A 380 23.63 32.71 4.85
C ALA A 380 24.87 33.41 5.43
N ILE A 381 26.04 33.36 4.76
CA ILE A 381 27.24 34.11 5.18
C ILE A 381 26.98 35.61 5.18
N VAL A 382 26.34 36.14 4.13
CA VAL A 382 25.99 37.58 4.04
C VAL A 382 25.06 37.97 5.19
N LEU A 383 23.98 37.21 5.42
CA LEU A 383 23.07 37.45 6.55
C LEU A 383 23.79 37.40 7.90
N THR A 384 24.67 36.42 8.08
CA THR A 384 25.43 36.22 9.33
C THR A 384 26.37 37.40 9.60
N ALA A 385 27.06 37.86 8.56
CA ALA A 385 28.00 38.98 8.64
C ALA A 385 27.29 40.32 8.86
N GLU A 386 26.20 40.57 8.12
CA GLU A 386 25.36 41.75 8.23
C GLU A 386 24.84 41.93 9.66
N LYS A 387 24.33 40.84 10.25
CA LYS A 387 23.66 40.84 11.56
C LYS A 387 24.61 40.57 12.74
N ASP A 388 25.89 40.32 12.48
CA ASP A 388 26.93 39.98 13.48
C ASP A 388 26.54 38.79 14.38
N ILE A 389 25.98 37.73 13.80
CA ILE A 389 25.44 36.56 14.51
C ILE A 389 26.29 35.28 14.37
N TRP A 390 27.58 35.42 14.04
CA TRP A 390 28.51 34.29 13.87
C TRP A 390 28.47 33.22 14.98
N PRO A 391 28.37 33.54 16.29
CA PRO A 391 28.32 32.53 17.35
C PRO A 391 27.09 31.61 17.32
N TYR A 392 26.04 32.03 16.60
CA TYR A 392 24.75 31.35 16.56
C TYR A 392 24.52 30.59 15.24
N MET A 393 25.39 30.76 14.25
CA MET A 393 25.26 30.18 12.92
C MET A 393 26.31 29.10 12.69
N GLN A 394 25.89 27.96 12.16
CA GLN A 394 26.75 26.83 11.83
C GLN A 394 26.47 26.34 10.42
N PHE A 395 27.53 26.12 9.64
CA PHE A 395 27.42 25.60 8.28
C PHE A 395 27.56 24.07 8.29
N GLU A 396 26.60 23.38 7.68
CA GLU A 396 26.53 21.92 7.64
C GLU A 396 26.54 21.40 6.20
N MET A 397 27.42 20.44 5.92
CA MET A 397 27.55 19.82 4.60
C MET A 397 27.71 18.30 4.74
N LEU A 398 27.48 17.54 3.67
CA LEU A 398 27.67 16.09 3.67
C LEU A 398 29.16 15.72 3.53
N GLU A 399 29.58 14.72 4.28
CA GLU A 399 30.88 14.07 4.10
C GLU A 399 30.94 13.38 2.73
N GLY A 400 32.12 13.39 2.09
CA GLY A 400 32.34 12.70 0.82
C GLY A 400 31.78 13.40 -0.43
N MET A 401 30.99 14.47 -0.29
CA MET A 401 30.37 15.20 -1.42
C MET A 401 30.94 16.61 -1.60
N GLY A 402 31.22 17.01 -2.86
CA GLY A 402 31.62 18.40 -3.18
C GLY A 402 33.01 18.83 -2.69
N ALA A 403 33.96 17.90 -2.61
CA ALA A 403 35.20 17.92 -1.80
C ALA A 403 36.10 19.19 -1.73
N PRO A 404 36.20 20.12 -2.72
CA PRO A 404 36.90 21.38 -2.47
C PRO A 404 36.05 22.43 -1.74
N LEU A 405 34.72 22.43 -1.91
CA LEU A 405 33.85 23.48 -1.37
C LEU A 405 33.81 23.51 0.17
N PRO A 406 33.62 22.39 0.89
CA PRO A 406 33.65 22.40 2.35
C PRO A 406 34.97 22.97 2.91
N ARG A 407 36.11 22.70 2.25
CA ARG A 407 37.41 23.25 2.67
C ARG A 407 37.45 24.77 2.60
N VAL A 408 36.96 25.34 1.50
CA VAL A 408 36.91 26.80 1.31
C VAL A 408 35.89 27.45 2.27
N VAL A 409 34.72 26.83 2.45
CA VAL A 409 33.72 27.31 3.42
C VAL A 409 34.32 27.31 4.83
N LYS A 410 34.97 26.22 5.25
CA LYS A 410 35.64 26.14 6.56
C LYS A 410 36.70 27.22 6.76
N GLU A 411 37.48 27.55 5.72
CA GLU A 411 38.49 28.61 5.80
C GLU A 411 37.89 30.02 5.95
N LEU A 412 36.67 30.23 5.45
CA LEU A 412 35.94 31.50 5.53
C LEU A 412 35.14 31.64 6.82
N THR A 413 34.48 30.58 7.27
CA THR A 413 33.54 30.62 8.41
C THR A 413 34.18 30.22 9.73
N ASN A 414 35.32 29.53 9.70
CA ASN A 414 35.97 28.90 10.86
C ASN A 414 35.10 27.89 11.65
N ASP A 415 33.89 27.56 11.16
CA ASP A 415 33.03 26.51 11.70
C ASP A 415 32.36 25.76 10.54
N LEU A 416 32.58 24.45 10.51
CA LEU A 416 31.99 23.52 9.54
C LEU A 416 31.73 22.18 10.25
N LEU A 417 30.50 21.69 10.14
CA LEU A 417 30.08 20.39 10.61
C LEU A 417 29.76 19.49 9.41
N LEU A 418 30.43 18.34 9.32
CA LEU A 418 30.19 17.36 8.26
C LEU A 418 29.26 16.24 8.75
N TYR A 419 28.19 16.01 8.01
CA TYR A 419 27.27 14.89 8.24
C TYR A 419 27.87 13.60 7.71
N CYS A 420 28.16 12.67 8.60
CA CYS A 420 28.87 11.42 8.35
C CYS A 420 27.92 10.22 8.53
N PRO A 421 27.32 9.70 7.44
CA PRO A 421 26.59 8.44 7.49
C PRO A 421 27.56 7.28 7.67
N VAL A 422 27.29 6.40 8.63
CA VAL A 422 28.11 5.22 8.92
C VAL A 422 27.27 3.95 8.90
N ALA A 423 27.80 2.87 8.36
CA ALA A 423 27.16 1.56 8.39
C ALA A 423 28.21 0.48 8.67
N ASP A 424 27.89 -0.43 9.59
CA ASP A 424 28.73 -1.60 9.86
C ASP A 424 28.66 -2.58 8.67
N LYS A 425 29.69 -3.41 8.49
CA LYS A 425 29.79 -4.36 7.36
C LYS A 425 28.60 -5.31 7.24
N GLU A 426 28.02 -5.72 8.37
CA GLU A 426 26.85 -6.61 8.44
C GLU A 426 25.58 -5.90 7.96
N HIS A 427 25.45 -4.60 8.27
CA HIS A 427 24.26 -3.79 7.96
C HIS A 427 24.41 -2.92 6.70
N PHE A 428 25.46 -3.14 5.90
CA PHE A 428 25.71 -2.33 4.69
C PHE A 428 24.55 -2.40 3.69
N GLN A 429 23.84 -3.54 3.60
CA GLN A 429 22.64 -3.67 2.76
C GLN A 429 21.55 -2.65 3.16
N ASN A 430 21.49 -2.26 4.43
CA ASN A 430 20.48 -1.33 4.94
C ASN A 430 20.83 0.13 4.60
N ALA A 431 22.09 0.38 4.22
CA ALA A 431 22.52 1.67 3.69
C ALA A 431 22.09 1.88 2.23
N VAL A 432 21.57 0.85 1.54
CA VAL A 432 21.16 0.95 0.13
C VAL A 432 20.02 1.96 -0.05
N ALA A 433 19.01 1.96 0.82
CA ALA A 433 17.93 2.95 0.77
C ALA A 433 18.46 4.38 0.90
N TYR A 434 19.48 4.59 1.76
CA TYR A 434 20.17 5.88 1.86
C TYR A 434 20.95 6.20 0.58
N LEU A 435 21.69 5.25 0.03
CA LEU A 435 22.49 5.43 -1.20
C LEU A 435 21.61 5.77 -2.41
N ILE A 436 20.47 5.07 -2.60
CA ILE A 436 19.52 5.34 -3.68
C ILE A 436 18.96 6.75 -3.53
N ARG A 437 18.47 7.13 -2.35
CA ARG A 437 17.97 8.49 -2.11
C ARG A 437 19.03 9.54 -2.38
N ARG A 438 20.28 9.31 -1.95
CA ARG A 438 21.39 10.24 -2.24
C ARG A 438 21.70 10.28 -3.73
N LEU A 439 21.75 9.15 -4.43
CA LEU A 439 21.95 9.15 -5.88
C LEU A 439 20.84 9.94 -6.58
N ASP A 440 19.60 9.75 -6.17
CA ASP A 440 18.44 10.39 -6.80
C ASP A 440 18.39 11.90 -6.53
N GLU A 441 18.56 12.30 -5.26
CA GLU A 441 18.76 13.69 -4.86
C GLU A 441 19.83 14.34 -5.75
N ASN A 442 21.00 13.73 -5.88
CA ASN A 442 22.15 14.34 -6.55
C ASN A 442 22.06 14.37 -8.08
N THR A 443 21.19 13.57 -8.68
CA THR A 443 21.11 13.41 -10.15
C THR A 443 19.86 13.99 -10.78
N SER A 444 18.86 14.39 -9.98
CA SER A 444 17.64 15.01 -10.51
C SER A 444 17.95 16.29 -11.30
N SER A 445 17.19 16.55 -12.36
CA SER A 445 17.37 17.68 -13.27
C SER A 445 17.36 19.03 -12.57
N GLU A 446 16.58 19.14 -11.48
CA GLU A 446 16.47 20.37 -10.74
C GLU A 446 17.56 20.51 -9.65
N ASN A 447 18.30 19.47 -9.26
CA ASN A 447 19.25 19.58 -8.15
C ASN A 447 20.50 20.42 -8.51
N PHE A 448 20.95 21.25 -7.57
CA PHE A 448 22.19 22.01 -7.67
C PHE A 448 23.43 21.12 -7.82
N LEU A 449 23.47 19.99 -7.12
CA LEU A 449 24.60 19.06 -7.12
C LEU A 449 24.85 18.44 -8.49
N ARG A 450 23.81 18.32 -9.32
CA ARG A 450 23.94 17.91 -10.73
C ARG A 450 24.83 18.85 -11.54
N TYR A 451 24.77 20.14 -11.25
CA TYR A 451 25.52 21.17 -11.99
C TYR A 451 26.86 21.50 -11.33
N LEU A 452 27.12 21.02 -10.11
CA LEU A 452 28.30 21.37 -9.30
C LEU A 452 29.62 21.29 -10.09
N PHE A 453 29.73 20.30 -10.98
CA PHE A 453 30.94 20.03 -11.76
C PHE A 453 31.08 20.92 -13.01
N SER A 454 29.98 21.42 -13.57
CA SER A 454 29.97 22.35 -14.73
C SER A 454 29.81 23.82 -14.32
N MET A 455 29.65 24.11 -13.03
CA MET A 455 29.55 25.47 -12.49
C MET A 455 30.90 26.21 -12.55
N ILE A 456 31.10 26.95 -13.64
CA ILE A 456 32.22 27.88 -13.81
C ILE A 456 31.65 29.30 -13.83
N PRO A 457 32.11 30.23 -12.97
CA PRO A 457 31.65 31.60 -13.02
C PRO A 457 31.79 32.20 -14.43
N GLY A 458 30.71 32.80 -14.93
CA GLY A 458 30.62 33.36 -16.29
C GLY A 458 30.08 32.39 -17.36
N THR A 459 29.82 31.12 -17.05
CA THR A 459 29.21 30.17 -18.00
C THR A 459 27.68 30.16 -17.93
N LYS A 460 27.04 29.59 -18.96
CA LYS A 460 25.57 29.44 -19.03
C LYS A 460 24.98 28.69 -17.82
N HIS A 461 25.61 27.61 -17.37
CA HIS A 461 25.14 26.85 -16.20
C HIS A 461 25.23 27.67 -14.90
N TRP A 462 26.29 28.47 -14.74
CA TRP A 462 26.43 29.38 -13.60
C TRP A 462 25.35 30.45 -13.62
N GLN A 463 25.15 31.12 -14.76
CA GLN A 463 24.12 32.15 -14.92
C GLN A 463 22.72 31.58 -14.66
N ALA A 464 22.43 30.37 -15.15
CA ALA A 464 21.14 29.72 -14.89
C ALA A 464 20.91 29.49 -13.39
N GLN A 465 21.89 28.96 -12.66
CA GLN A 465 21.74 28.75 -11.21
C GLN A 465 21.69 30.07 -10.43
N ALA A 466 22.47 31.08 -10.82
CA ALA A 466 22.41 32.42 -10.25
C ALA A 466 21.05 33.10 -10.47
N ASN A 467 20.43 32.89 -11.64
CA ASN A 467 19.08 33.38 -11.96
C ASN A 467 18.02 32.68 -11.11
N LEU A 468 18.09 31.34 -10.97
CA LEU A 468 17.18 30.59 -10.09
C LEU A 468 17.30 31.06 -8.64
N PHE A 469 18.53 31.24 -8.14
CA PHE A 469 18.79 31.81 -6.82
C PHE A 469 18.21 33.21 -6.68
N SER A 470 18.46 34.08 -7.65
CA SER A 470 17.95 35.46 -7.67
C SER A 470 16.43 35.51 -7.63
N TYR A 471 15.77 34.65 -8.42
CA TYR A 471 14.33 34.53 -8.44
C TYR A 471 13.79 34.02 -7.10
N ALA A 472 14.42 33.02 -6.49
CA ALA A 472 14.04 32.51 -5.18
C ALA A 472 14.21 33.57 -4.07
N CYS A 473 15.24 34.42 -4.13
CA CYS A 473 15.40 35.55 -3.22
C CYS A 473 14.26 36.58 -3.37
N HIS A 474 13.87 36.90 -4.61
CA HIS A 474 12.81 37.87 -4.88
C HIS A 474 11.42 37.35 -4.45
N THR A 475 11.17 36.05 -4.64
CA THR A 475 9.86 35.45 -4.37
C THR A 475 9.68 34.91 -2.95
N MET A 476 10.72 34.91 -2.11
CA MET A 476 10.69 34.26 -0.79
C MET A 476 9.55 34.72 0.13
N GLN A 477 9.10 35.98 0.01
CA GLN A 477 7.97 36.51 0.79
C GLN A 477 6.61 36.06 0.25
N ASN A 478 6.53 35.75 -1.05
CA ASN A 478 5.29 35.41 -1.75
C ASN A 478 4.99 33.90 -1.79
N VAL A 479 5.98 33.06 -1.49
CA VAL A 479 5.77 31.60 -1.44
C VAL A 479 4.72 31.28 -0.35
N SER A 480 3.72 30.45 -0.65
CA SER A 480 2.68 30.14 0.35
C SER A 480 3.27 29.50 1.61
N ILE A 481 2.81 29.91 2.80
CA ILE A 481 3.16 29.29 4.08
C ILE A 481 2.06 28.35 4.60
N ASN A 482 0.95 28.25 3.86
CA ASN A 482 -0.19 27.45 4.28
C ASN A 482 0.13 25.96 4.11
N PRO A 483 -0.15 25.12 5.12
CA PRO A 483 -0.07 23.68 4.99
C PRO A 483 -0.84 23.17 3.78
N LYS A 484 -0.23 22.23 3.04
CA LYS A 484 -0.92 21.57 1.91
C LYS A 484 -1.87 20.50 2.41
N ARG A 485 -1.51 19.80 3.49
CA ARG A 485 -2.39 18.85 4.18
C ARG A 485 -3.12 19.57 5.29
N ASN A 486 -4.45 19.65 5.18
CA ASN A 486 -5.30 20.44 6.08
C ASN A 486 -6.58 19.69 6.50
N GLN A 487 -6.62 18.37 6.31
CA GLN A 487 -7.77 17.56 6.69
C GLN A 487 -8.03 17.69 8.19
N ASN A 488 -9.25 18.04 8.55
CA ASN A 488 -9.68 18.13 9.94
C ASN A 488 -11.05 17.48 10.09
N ARG A 489 -11.07 16.29 10.72
CA ARG A 489 -12.28 15.48 10.89
C ARG A 489 -13.30 16.04 11.90
N PHE A 490 -12.99 17.16 12.57
CA PHE A 490 -13.99 17.90 13.37
C PHE A 490 -14.95 18.73 12.53
N PHE A 491 -14.59 19.06 11.28
CA PHE A 491 -15.44 19.83 10.39
C PHE A 491 -16.20 18.90 9.43
N PRO A 492 -17.41 19.29 8.99
CA PRO A 492 -18.15 18.53 7.99
C PRO A 492 -17.31 18.33 6.70
N PRO A 493 -17.31 17.12 6.13
CA PRO A 493 -16.59 16.84 4.89
C PRO A 493 -17.25 17.56 3.71
N GLN A 494 -16.44 18.02 2.76
CA GLN A 494 -16.96 18.61 1.52
C GLN A 494 -17.44 17.51 0.57
N ASP A 495 -18.62 17.70 -0.01
CA ASP A 495 -19.19 16.79 -0.99
C ASP A 495 -18.47 16.95 -2.35
N PRO A 496 -17.94 15.88 -2.96
CA PRO A 496 -17.40 15.97 -4.31
C PRO A 496 -18.49 16.38 -5.33
N PRO A 497 -18.13 17.13 -6.40
CA PRO A 497 -19.07 17.44 -7.46
C PRO A 497 -19.68 16.17 -8.07
N LEU A 498 -20.99 16.16 -8.32
CA LEU A 498 -21.72 14.96 -8.80
C LEU A 498 -21.12 14.31 -10.07
N ILE A 499 -20.65 15.14 -11.01
CA ILE A 499 -20.12 14.75 -12.33
C ILE A 499 -18.58 14.49 -12.28
N SER A 500 -17.96 14.60 -11.10
CA SER A 500 -16.53 14.31 -10.96
C SER A 500 -16.20 12.85 -11.32
N PRO A 501 -15.01 12.58 -11.90
CA PRO A 501 -14.55 11.21 -12.10
C PRO A 501 -14.49 10.47 -10.76
N PHE A 502 -14.61 9.15 -10.80
CA PHE A 502 -14.42 8.35 -9.58
C PHE A 502 -13.00 8.53 -9.07
N LEU A 503 -12.89 8.93 -7.80
CA LEU A 503 -11.67 8.97 -7.03
C LEU A 503 -11.96 8.21 -5.73
N ASN A 504 -11.01 7.38 -5.31
CA ASN A 504 -11.13 6.72 -4.02
C ASN A 504 -11.17 7.74 -2.88
N GLU A 505 -12.03 7.50 -1.90
CA GLU A 505 -12.16 8.29 -0.69
C GLU A 505 -10.84 8.26 0.10
N ALA A 506 -10.35 9.43 0.48
CA ALA A 506 -9.13 9.53 1.27
C ALA A 506 -9.39 9.13 2.73
N ASP A 507 -8.55 8.21 3.23
CA ASP A 507 -8.48 7.86 4.64
C ASP A 507 -8.14 9.09 5.51
N THR A 508 -8.33 8.93 6.82
CA THR A 508 -7.95 9.96 7.78
C THR A 508 -6.42 10.11 7.80
N ASP A 509 -5.92 11.32 7.57
CA ASP A 509 -4.50 11.63 7.69
C ASP A 509 -4.13 11.82 9.17
N TRP A 510 -3.66 10.73 9.78
CA TRP A 510 -3.25 10.68 11.18
C TRP A 510 -1.96 11.46 11.47
N SER A 511 -1.23 11.95 10.46
CA SER A 511 -0.08 12.83 10.68
C SER A 511 -0.46 14.20 11.21
N LEU A 512 -1.73 14.61 11.02
CA LEU A 512 -2.26 15.88 11.48
C LEU A 512 -2.74 15.74 12.94
N PRO A 513 -2.19 16.51 13.91
CA PRO A 513 -2.53 16.38 15.33
C PRO A 513 -4.02 16.52 15.66
N THR A 514 -4.76 17.30 14.87
CA THR A 514 -6.22 17.48 15.01
C THR A 514 -6.97 16.17 14.83
N ASN A 515 -6.51 15.29 13.94
CA ASN A 515 -7.18 14.01 13.69
C ASN A 515 -6.89 12.99 14.79
N SER A 516 -5.68 12.98 15.38
CA SER A 516 -5.39 12.20 16.59
C SER A 516 -6.28 12.65 17.76
N LYS A 517 -6.52 13.96 17.90
CA LYS A 517 -7.42 14.47 18.94
C LYS A 517 -8.88 14.07 18.71
N TRP A 518 -9.31 14.03 17.45
CA TRP A 518 -10.62 13.51 17.07
C TRP A 518 -10.77 12.03 17.43
N ALA A 519 -9.75 11.20 17.17
CA ALA A 519 -9.70 9.81 17.59
C ALA A 519 -9.82 9.63 19.11
N GLU A 520 -9.08 10.41 19.89
CA GLU A 520 -9.18 10.38 21.37
C GLU A 520 -10.60 10.69 21.85
N ASN A 521 -11.28 11.67 21.23
CA ASN A 521 -12.65 12.01 21.60
C ASN A 521 -13.62 10.86 21.27
N ILE A 522 -13.50 10.24 20.09
CA ILE A 522 -14.32 9.06 19.75
C ILE A 522 -14.11 7.95 20.78
N ALA A 523 -12.86 7.59 21.08
CA ALA A 523 -12.56 6.54 22.03
C ALA A 523 -13.13 6.86 23.43
N LYS A 524 -13.05 8.11 23.87
CA LYS A 524 -13.62 8.56 25.15
C LYS A 524 -15.15 8.50 25.17
N ASP A 525 -15.79 9.04 24.14
CA ASP A 525 -17.24 9.20 24.07
C ASP A 525 -17.95 7.85 23.89
N TRP A 526 -17.34 6.95 23.10
CA TRP A 526 -17.96 5.66 22.75
C TRP A 526 -17.68 4.54 23.75
N LYS A 527 -16.58 4.60 24.53
CA LYS A 527 -16.21 3.54 25.48
C LYS A 527 -17.29 3.21 26.50
N ASN A 528 -18.07 4.20 26.92
CA ASN A 528 -19.16 4.06 27.89
C ASN A 528 -20.52 4.44 27.30
N PHE A 529 -20.66 4.42 25.98
CA PHE A 529 -21.91 4.78 25.32
C PHE A 529 -23.00 3.75 25.64
N SER A 530 -24.22 4.23 25.89
CA SER A 530 -25.39 3.38 26.13
C SER A 530 -26.19 3.25 24.83
N PHE A 531 -26.49 2.03 24.44
CA PHE A 531 -27.21 1.73 23.20
C PHE A 531 -28.65 1.35 23.49
N GLU A 532 -29.57 1.94 22.73
CA GLU A 532 -30.97 1.54 22.73
C GLU A 532 -31.15 0.15 22.11
N PRO A 533 -32.21 -0.59 22.48
CA PRO A 533 -32.54 -1.86 21.84
C PRO A 533 -32.70 -1.72 20.32
N VAL A 534 -32.05 -2.59 19.55
CA VAL A 534 -32.11 -2.54 18.08
C VAL A 534 -33.40 -3.23 17.59
N PRO A 535 -34.25 -2.54 16.80
CA PRO A 535 -35.47 -3.10 16.24
C PRO A 535 -35.23 -3.88 14.94
N LEU A 536 -36.26 -4.57 14.48
CA LEU A 536 -36.42 -4.94 13.07
C LEU A 536 -36.95 -3.72 12.28
N MET A 537 -36.66 -3.65 10.97
CA MET A 537 -37.34 -2.73 10.06
C MET A 537 -38.02 -3.54 8.95
N ILE A 538 -39.33 -3.72 9.05
CA ILE A 538 -40.12 -4.53 8.12
C ILE A 538 -41.32 -3.71 7.67
N ALA A 539 -41.59 -3.70 6.36
CA ALA A 539 -42.71 -2.96 5.78
C ALA A 539 -42.79 -1.46 6.14
N GLY A 540 -41.64 -0.84 6.45
CA GLY A 540 -41.57 0.56 6.87
C GLY A 540 -41.83 0.83 8.35
N GLU A 541 -42.02 -0.22 9.16
CA GLU A 541 -42.26 -0.12 10.59
C GLU A 541 -41.07 -0.64 11.40
N MET A 542 -40.72 0.09 12.46
CA MET A 542 -39.77 -0.39 13.47
C MET A 542 -40.47 -1.32 14.45
N ILE A 543 -40.03 -2.57 14.52
CA ILE A 543 -40.66 -3.60 15.35
C ILE A 543 -39.69 -3.99 16.47
N HIS A 544 -40.09 -3.74 17.71
CA HIS A 544 -39.44 -4.27 18.91
C HIS A 544 -40.23 -5.48 19.40
N THR A 545 -39.51 -6.55 19.78
CA THR A 545 -40.13 -7.70 20.42
C THR A 545 -39.97 -7.63 21.94
N ASN A 546 -41.04 -7.95 22.65
CA ASN A 546 -41.01 -8.22 24.09
C ASN A 546 -40.94 -9.72 24.38
N ASN A 547 -40.93 -10.58 23.34
CA ASN A 547 -40.79 -12.02 23.51
C ASN A 547 -39.31 -12.34 23.81
N PRO A 548 -39.01 -12.95 24.98
CA PRO A 548 -37.64 -13.36 25.33
C PRO A 548 -36.99 -14.28 24.29
N ASP A 549 -37.76 -15.17 23.63
CA ASP A 549 -37.23 -16.11 22.64
C ASP A 549 -36.78 -15.43 21.33
N LEU A 550 -37.28 -14.21 21.09
CA LEU A 550 -36.94 -13.37 19.95
C LEU A 550 -36.06 -12.17 20.36
N THR A 551 -35.63 -12.10 21.62
CA THR A 551 -34.74 -11.06 22.11
C THR A 551 -33.33 -11.64 22.27
N ALA A 552 -32.35 -11.03 21.62
CA ALA A 552 -30.95 -11.44 21.71
C ALA A 552 -30.06 -10.30 22.22
N HIS A 553 -28.82 -10.65 22.59
CA HIS A 553 -27.86 -9.75 23.21
C HIS A 553 -26.64 -9.58 22.31
N GLY A 554 -26.28 -8.33 22.02
CA GLY A 554 -24.99 -8.03 21.40
C GLY A 554 -23.89 -8.07 22.46
N ILE A 555 -22.80 -8.79 22.18
CA ILE A 555 -21.69 -8.98 23.13
C ILE A 555 -20.45 -8.31 22.55
N ALA A 556 -19.83 -7.41 23.31
CA ALA A 556 -18.58 -6.75 22.90
C ALA A 556 -17.39 -7.69 23.13
N PRO A 557 -16.54 -7.98 22.13
CA PRO A 557 -15.33 -8.79 22.28
C PRO A 557 -14.34 -8.26 23.33
N SER A 558 -14.37 -6.96 23.56
CA SER A 558 -13.51 -6.29 24.55
C SER A 558 -13.95 -6.51 25.99
N ASN A 559 -15.21 -6.88 26.21
CA ASN A 559 -15.79 -7.15 27.52
C ASN A 559 -16.92 -8.20 27.39
N PRO A 560 -16.57 -9.48 27.16
CA PRO A 560 -17.55 -10.50 26.81
C PRO A 560 -18.50 -10.87 27.97
N ASN A 561 -18.19 -10.47 29.20
CA ASN A 561 -18.97 -10.81 30.39
C ASN A 561 -20.23 -9.96 30.58
N LYS A 562 -20.43 -8.92 29.78
CA LYS A 562 -21.59 -8.01 29.88
C LYS A 562 -22.19 -7.74 28.50
N PRO A 563 -23.52 -7.91 28.33
CA PRO A 563 -24.21 -7.47 27.12
C PRO A 563 -24.00 -5.97 26.86
N LEU A 564 -23.71 -5.62 25.60
CA LEU A 564 -23.54 -4.25 25.13
C LEU A 564 -24.90 -3.60 24.85
N PHE A 565 -25.81 -4.34 24.21
CA PHE A 565 -27.17 -3.91 23.85
C PHE A 565 -28.07 -5.15 23.65
N THR A 566 -29.37 -4.92 23.43
CA THR A 566 -30.34 -5.97 23.07
C THR A 566 -30.87 -5.73 21.66
N TYR A 567 -31.29 -6.78 20.97
CA TYR A 567 -31.89 -6.64 19.64
C TYR A 567 -33.01 -7.66 19.40
N SER A 568 -33.94 -7.28 18.53
CA SER A 568 -35.06 -8.12 18.11
C SER A 568 -34.64 -9.06 16.98
N LEU A 569 -35.08 -10.32 17.04
CA LEU A 569 -34.93 -11.32 16.00
C LEU A 569 -36.25 -11.51 15.25
N ALA A 570 -36.19 -11.54 13.92
CA ALA A 570 -37.33 -11.86 13.10
C ALA A 570 -37.67 -13.35 13.20
N ASN A 571 -38.97 -13.65 13.25
CA ASN A 571 -39.51 -15.00 13.10
C ASN A 571 -39.95 -15.28 11.64
N SER A 572 -40.40 -16.50 11.35
CA SER A 572 -40.88 -16.93 10.02
C SER A 572 -42.01 -16.03 9.46
N LEU A 573 -42.94 -15.59 10.31
CA LEU A 573 -44.04 -14.72 9.89
C LEU A 573 -43.51 -13.35 9.44
N GLN A 574 -42.60 -12.77 10.21
CA GLN A 574 -41.96 -11.49 9.93
C GLN A 574 -41.05 -11.55 8.69
N VAL A 575 -40.37 -12.68 8.47
CA VAL A 575 -39.64 -12.95 7.23
C VAL A 575 -40.56 -12.92 6.02
N ASN A 576 -41.70 -13.61 6.07
CA ASN A 576 -42.67 -13.59 4.98
C ASN A 576 -43.26 -12.19 4.75
N GLN A 577 -43.54 -11.44 5.83
CA GLN A 577 -43.99 -10.05 5.75
C GLN A 577 -42.95 -9.16 5.04
N ALA A 578 -41.66 -9.35 5.32
CA ALA A 578 -40.60 -8.60 4.67
C ALA A 578 -40.51 -8.91 3.16
N ILE A 579 -40.66 -10.18 2.77
CA ILE A 579 -40.71 -10.57 1.34
C ILE A 579 -41.92 -9.91 0.65
N GLU A 580 -43.11 -9.97 1.24
CA GLU A 580 -44.32 -9.36 0.70
C GLU A 580 -44.20 -7.83 0.55
N ALA A 581 -43.61 -7.16 1.55
CA ALA A 581 -43.35 -5.72 1.48
C ALA A 581 -42.37 -5.37 0.35
N ALA A 582 -41.29 -6.14 0.19
CA ALA A 582 -40.34 -5.95 -0.89
C ALA A 582 -40.99 -6.16 -2.27
N LEU A 583 -41.84 -7.19 -2.41
CA LEU A 583 -42.61 -7.42 -3.65
C LEU A 583 -43.53 -6.25 -3.99
N LYS A 584 -44.19 -5.67 -2.99
CA LYS A 584 -45.07 -4.52 -3.16
C LYS A 584 -44.30 -3.24 -3.56
N ALA A 585 -43.10 -3.05 -3.01
CA ALA A 585 -42.25 -1.90 -3.31
C ALA A 585 -41.53 -2.03 -4.67
N TYR A 586 -41.26 -3.25 -5.11
CA TYR A 586 -40.44 -3.55 -6.27
C TYR A 586 -40.88 -2.84 -7.57
N PRO A 587 -42.16 -2.82 -7.99
CA PRO A 587 -42.59 -2.15 -9.22
C PRO A 587 -42.21 -0.67 -9.30
N LYS A 588 -42.40 0.08 -8.19
CA LYS A 588 -42.04 1.50 -8.13
C LYS A 588 -40.52 1.70 -8.15
N TRP A 589 -39.79 0.84 -7.44
CA TRP A 589 -38.33 0.95 -7.35
C TRP A 589 -37.62 0.61 -8.66
N ARG A 590 -38.07 -0.43 -9.37
CA ARG A 590 -37.52 -0.79 -10.68
C ARG A 590 -37.75 0.28 -11.75
N GLU A 591 -38.86 1.02 -11.67
CA GLU A 591 -39.21 2.11 -12.59
C GLU A 591 -38.44 3.42 -12.33
N THR A 592 -37.85 3.56 -11.14
CA THR A 592 -36.97 4.69 -10.83
C THR A 592 -35.79 4.67 -11.81
N SER A 593 -35.38 5.81 -12.36
CA SER A 593 -34.30 5.82 -13.36
C SER A 593 -32.94 5.49 -12.72
N PHE A 594 -31.98 4.98 -13.51
CA PHE A 594 -30.59 4.81 -13.03
C PHE A 594 -30.00 6.12 -12.52
N GLN A 595 -30.34 7.24 -13.16
CA GLN A 595 -29.86 8.56 -12.78
C GLN A 595 -30.41 8.99 -11.41
N ASP A 596 -31.70 8.79 -11.15
CA ASP A 596 -32.30 9.15 -9.86
C ASP A 596 -31.74 8.28 -8.72
N ARG A 597 -31.54 6.99 -8.97
CA ARG A 597 -30.85 6.10 -8.02
C ARG A 597 -29.40 6.51 -7.80
N SER A 598 -28.68 6.92 -8.85
CA SER A 598 -27.30 7.43 -8.76
C SER A 598 -27.22 8.69 -7.90
N LEU A 599 -28.14 9.65 -8.09
CA LEU A 599 -28.24 10.87 -7.28
C LEU A 599 -28.56 10.57 -5.82
N LEU A 600 -29.43 9.60 -5.55
CA LEU A 600 -29.74 9.16 -4.20
C LEU A 600 -28.49 8.54 -3.52
N LEU A 601 -27.75 7.70 -4.24
CA LEU A 601 -26.51 7.14 -3.72
C LEU A 601 -25.40 8.18 -3.51
N ALA A 602 -25.37 9.27 -4.28
CA ALA A 602 -24.47 10.39 -3.97
C ALA A 602 -24.76 11.00 -2.59
N LYS A 603 -26.03 11.16 -2.22
CA LYS A 603 -26.43 11.60 -0.86
C LYS A 603 -26.02 10.58 0.20
N VAL A 604 -26.17 9.29 -0.08
CA VAL A 604 -25.71 8.21 0.81
C VAL A 604 -24.20 8.31 1.05
N ALA A 605 -23.39 8.50 0.00
CA ALA A 605 -21.94 8.65 0.15
C ALA A 605 -21.58 9.82 1.09
N GLN A 606 -22.24 10.97 0.91
CA GLN A 606 -22.04 12.13 1.77
C GLN A 606 -22.51 11.89 3.22
N ALA A 607 -23.59 11.13 3.42
CA ALA A 607 -24.07 10.74 4.74
C ALA A 607 -23.06 9.84 5.48
N PHE A 608 -22.41 8.90 4.77
CA PHE A 608 -21.33 8.08 5.32
C PHE A 608 -20.10 8.92 5.70
N ARG A 609 -19.69 9.87 4.84
CA ARG A 609 -18.59 10.81 5.18
C ARG A 609 -18.88 11.58 6.45
N THR A 610 -20.10 12.11 6.58
CA THR A 610 -20.54 12.90 7.75
C THR A 610 -20.60 12.04 9.01
N ASN A 611 -21.02 10.79 8.89
CA ASN A 611 -21.14 9.84 10.00
C ASN A 611 -19.88 8.99 10.25
N ARG A 612 -18.73 9.30 9.64
CA ARG A 612 -17.50 8.51 9.77
C ARG A 612 -17.11 8.25 11.24
N GLY A 613 -17.17 9.27 12.10
CA GLY A 613 -16.88 9.11 13.54
C GLY A 613 -17.86 8.19 14.28
N LYS A 614 -19.15 8.24 13.91
CA LYS A 614 -20.20 7.36 14.45
C LYS A 614 -19.95 5.91 14.05
N LEU A 615 -19.65 5.69 12.76
CA LEU A 615 -19.29 4.38 12.20
C LEU A 615 -18.04 3.79 12.88
N ILE A 616 -16.98 4.58 13.10
CA ILE A 616 -15.79 4.13 13.84
C ILE A 616 -16.18 3.69 15.25
N GLY A 617 -16.90 4.54 15.98
CA GLY A 617 -17.27 4.27 17.37
C GLY A 617 -18.07 2.98 17.53
N VAL A 618 -19.08 2.75 16.68
CA VAL A 618 -19.90 1.53 16.74
C VAL A 618 -19.12 0.26 16.36
N MET A 619 -18.23 0.33 15.36
CA MET A 619 -17.40 -0.82 14.98
C MET A 619 -16.40 -1.20 16.07
N ILE A 620 -15.78 -0.22 16.73
CA ILE A 620 -14.90 -0.46 17.89
C ILE A 620 -15.69 -1.12 19.03
N ALA A 621 -16.89 -0.62 19.32
CA ALA A 621 -17.71 -1.10 20.43
C ALA A 621 -18.21 -2.53 20.23
N GLU A 622 -18.84 -2.82 19.08
CA GLU A 622 -19.49 -4.10 18.84
C GLU A 622 -18.50 -5.16 18.30
N THR A 623 -17.68 -4.83 17.31
CA THR A 623 -16.84 -5.84 16.62
C THR A 623 -15.39 -5.86 17.10
N GLY A 624 -15.01 -4.92 17.98
CA GLY A 624 -13.68 -4.85 18.55
C GLY A 624 -12.59 -4.41 17.57
N LYS A 625 -12.92 -3.86 16.39
CA LYS A 625 -11.92 -3.36 15.43
C LYS A 625 -11.03 -2.30 16.04
N THR A 626 -9.77 -2.22 15.58
CA THR A 626 -8.94 -1.04 15.86
C THR A 626 -9.45 0.14 15.04
N MET A 627 -9.15 1.36 15.49
CA MET A 627 -9.59 2.57 14.81
C MET A 627 -9.05 2.67 13.37
N ALA A 628 -7.81 2.24 13.13
CA ALA A 628 -7.22 2.24 11.78
C ALA A 628 -7.97 1.30 10.83
N GLU A 629 -8.33 0.10 11.31
CA GLU A 629 -9.10 -0.88 10.52
C GLU A 629 -10.52 -0.38 10.23
N ALA A 630 -11.16 0.27 11.21
CA ALA A 630 -12.48 0.86 11.05
C ALA A 630 -12.48 2.05 10.06
N ASP A 631 -11.48 2.94 10.12
CA ASP A 631 -11.39 4.12 9.24
C ASP A 631 -11.23 3.72 7.77
N GLY A 632 -10.33 2.78 7.46
CA GLY A 632 -10.14 2.28 6.10
C GLY A 632 -11.37 1.57 5.55
N GLU A 633 -12.10 0.84 6.39
CA GLU A 633 -13.35 0.18 5.99
C GLU A 633 -14.46 1.18 5.60
N ILE A 634 -14.53 2.34 6.26
CA ILE A 634 -15.51 3.37 5.91
C ILE A 634 -15.18 3.98 4.55
N SER A 635 -13.89 4.18 4.24
CA SER A 635 -13.46 4.63 2.92
C SER A 635 -13.84 3.60 1.85
N GLU A 636 -13.65 2.30 2.10
CA GLU A 636 -14.10 1.23 1.20
C GLU A 636 -15.63 1.24 0.99
N ALA A 637 -16.42 1.46 2.05
CA ALA A 637 -17.87 1.59 1.95
C ALA A 637 -18.30 2.77 1.06
N ILE A 638 -17.69 3.94 1.26
CA ILE A 638 -17.92 5.14 0.45
C ILE A 638 -17.51 4.89 -1.00
N ASP A 639 -16.39 4.20 -1.21
CA ASP A 639 -15.93 3.84 -2.54
C ASP A 639 -16.90 2.92 -3.27
N PHE A 640 -17.48 1.91 -2.61
CA PHE A 640 -18.51 1.08 -3.23
C PHE A 640 -19.71 1.92 -3.69
N ILE A 641 -20.18 2.84 -2.85
CA ILE A 641 -21.31 3.72 -3.17
C ILE A 641 -20.97 4.58 -4.41
N GLU A 642 -19.83 5.28 -4.36
CA GLU A 642 -19.38 6.22 -5.39
C GLU A 642 -19.02 5.50 -6.71
N TYR A 643 -18.43 4.32 -6.63
CA TYR A 643 -18.04 3.52 -7.78
C TYR A 643 -19.25 2.91 -8.47
N TYR A 644 -20.16 2.27 -7.73
CA TYR A 644 -21.32 1.60 -8.33
C TYR A 644 -22.35 2.58 -8.89
N ARG A 645 -22.59 3.72 -8.23
CA ARG A 645 -23.49 4.75 -8.80
C ARG A 645 -23.02 5.22 -10.18
N ARG A 646 -21.71 5.43 -10.36
CA ARG A 646 -21.10 5.85 -11.62
C ARG A 646 -21.05 4.72 -12.66
N ASN A 647 -20.82 3.49 -12.23
CA ASN A 647 -20.83 2.35 -13.16
C ASN A 647 -22.23 2.00 -13.64
N ALA A 648 -23.28 2.22 -12.83
CA ALA A 648 -24.65 1.97 -13.23
C ALA A 648 -25.06 2.83 -14.45
N GLU A 649 -24.55 4.05 -14.56
CA GLU A 649 -24.78 4.93 -15.71
C GLU A 649 -24.25 4.32 -17.03
N LYS A 650 -23.25 3.45 -16.97
CA LYS A 650 -22.70 2.76 -18.15
C LYS A 650 -23.69 1.76 -18.77
N PHE A 651 -24.69 1.28 -18.03
CA PHE A 651 -25.71 0.41 -18.61
C PHE A 651 -26.48 1.10 -19.75
N GLY A 652 -26.68 2.42 -19.65
CA GLY A 652 -27.31 3.22 -20.70
C GLY A 652 -26.49 3.32 -22.01
N LEU A 653 -25.21 2.91 -22.00
CA LEU A 653 -24.37 2.89 -23.21
C LEU A 653 -24.62 1.66 -24.09
N PHE A 654 -25.23 0.59 -23.53
CA PHE A 654 -25.55 -0.63 -24.26
C PHE A 654 -26.94 -0.54 -24.91
N GLN A 655 -27.05 0.24 -26.00
CA GLN A 655 -28.32 0.47 -26.71
C GLN A 655 -28.92 -0.80 -27.35
N ASP A 656 -28.08 -1.80 -27.58
CA ASP A 656 -28.42 -3.11 -28.13
C ASP A 656 -28.87 -4.13 -27.07
N ILE A 657 -28.82 -3.76 -25.78
CA ILE A 657 -29.20 -4.60 -24.64
C ILE A 657 -30.38 -3.99 -23.90
N SER A 658 -31.37 -4.82 -23.57
CA SER A 658 -32.41 -4.51 -22.60
C SER A 658 -31.98 -5.02 -21.22
N TRP A 659 -32.11 -4.17 -20.21
CA TRP A 659 -31.68 -4.45 -18.84
C TRP A 659 -32.88 -4.50 -17.91
N SER A 660 -32.99 -5.54 -17.08
CA SER A 660 -33.99 -5.61 -16.01
C SER A 660 -33.38 -6.10 -14.69
N PRO A 661 -33.81 -5.58 -13.52
CA PRO A 661 -33.36 -6.08 -12.23
C PRO A 661 -33.78 -7.53 -12.00
N LYS A 662 -33.03 -8.26 -11.17
CA LYS A 662 -33.35 -9.64 -10.79
C LYS A 662 -34.55 -9.76 -9.84
N GLY A 663 -34.85 -8.74 -9.03
CA GLY A 663 -35.97 -8.73 -8.10
C GLY A 663 -35.54 -8.48 -6.65
N ILE A 664 -35.78 -9.45 -5.78
CA ILE A 664 -35.44 -9.36 -4.35
C ILE A 664 -34.07 -9.99 -4.10
N VAL A 665 -33.21 -9.25 -3.42
CA VAL A 665 -31.85 -9.66 -3.05
C VAL A 665 -31.73 -9.78 -1.53
N VAL A 666 -31.26 -10.92 -1.05
CA VAL A 666 -30.87 -11.07 0.36
C VAL A 666 -29.38 -10.79 0.47
N VAL A 667 -29.00 -9.84 1.34
CA VAL A 667 -27.59 -9.54 1.66
C VAL A 667 -27.28 -10.09 3.04
N THR A 668 -26.35 -11.06 3.09
CA THR A 668 -25.87 -11.73 4.31
C THR A 668 -24.34 -11.58 4.43
N PRO A 669 -23.87 -10.44 4.98
CA PRO A 669 -22.45 -10.13 5.11
C PRO A 669 -21.84 -10.77 6.38
N PRO A 670 -20.50 -10.76 6.51
CA PRO A 670 -19.81 -11.25 7.69
C PRO A 670 -19.67 -10.15 8.75
N TRP A 671 -19.21 -10.55 9.93
CA TRP A 671 -18.90 -9.64 11.04
C TRP A 671 -17.53 -8.96 10.94
N ASN A 672 -16.61 -9.49 10.15
CA ASN A 672 -15.21 -9.03 10.12
C ASN A 672 -14.98 -7.79 9.25
N PHE A 673 -15.91 -7.49 8.34
CA PHE A 673 -16.04 -6.21 7.66
C PHE A 673 -17.53 -5.83 7.69
N PRO A 674 -18.02 -5.39 8.87
CA PRO A 674 -19.43 -5.19 9.14
C PRO A 674 -20.00 -3.92 8.51
N CYS A 675 -19.17 -3.08 7.88
CA CYS A 675 -19.51 -1.80 7.25
C CYS A 675 -19.34 -1.85 5.72
N SER A 676 -18.15 -2.20 5.21
CA SER A 676 -17.88 -2.10 3.76
C SER A 676 -18.57 -3.19 2.94
N ILE A 677 -18.49 -4.45 3.37
CA ILE A 677 -19.09 -5.59 2.68
C ILE A 677 -20.63 -5.50 2.63
N PRO A 678 -21.37 -5.24 3.74
CA PRO A 678 -22.81 -4.99 3.65
C PRO A 678 -23.13 -3.86 2.70
N THR A 679 -22.47 -2.71 2.85
CA THR A 679 -22.70 -1.54 1.99
C THR A 679 -22.50 -1.90 0.52
N GLY A 680 -21.42 -2.59 0.17
CA GLY A 680 -21.15 -3.04 -1.20
C GLY A 680 -22.27 -3.90 -1.79
N GLY A 681 -22.74 -4.91 -1.05
CA GLY A 681 -23.85 -5.77 -1.49
C GLY A 681 -25.18 -5.02 -1.60
N ILE A 682 -25.49 -4.20 -0.59
CA ILE A 682 -26.73 -3.40 -0.53
C ILE A 682 -26.77 -2.42 -1.71
N VAL A 683 -25.73 -1.61 -1.90
CA VAL A 683 -25.78 -0.53 -2.91
C VAL A 683 -25.62 -1.04 -4.33
N ALA A 684 -24.94 -2.18 -4.54
CA ALA A 684 -24.94 -2.87 -5.84
C ALA A 684 -26.34 -3.35 -6.24
N ALA A 685 -27.11 -3.90 -5.30
CA ALA A 685 -28.50 -4.32 -5.52
C ALA A 685 -29.45 -3.11 -5.70
N LEU A 686 -29.33 -2.09 -4.84
CA LEU A 686 -30.19 -0.92 -4.90
C LEU A 686 -30.01 -0.14 -6.21
N VAL A 687 -28.76 0.14 -6.62
CA VAL A 687 -28.51 0.95 -7.83
C VAL A 687 -29.02 0.27 -9.11
N THR A 688 -29.07 -1.06 -9.10
CA THR A 688 -29.58 -1.88 -10.20
C THR A 688 -31.09 -2.05 -10.19
N GLY A 689 -31.80 -1.47 -9.21
CA GLY A 689 -33.27 -1.47 -9.13
C GLY A 689 -33.85 -2.68 -8.40
N ASN A 690 -33.05 -3.40 -7.62
CA ASN A 690 -33.50 -4.51 -6.79
C ASN A 690 -33.91 -4.02 -5.38
N CYS A 691 -34.86 -4.73 -4.75
CA CYS A 691 -35.18 -4.54 -3.34
C CYS A 691 -34.27 -5.43 -2.48
N VAL A 692 -33.94 -4.97 -1.27
CA VAL A 692 -32.93 -5.60 -0.41
C VAL A 692 -33.54 -6.02 0.93
N LEU A 693 -33.31 -7.29 1.27
CA LEU A 693 -33.50 -7.83 2.60
C LEU A 693 -32.13 -7.98 3.27
N PHE A 694 -31.82 -7.11 4.22
CA PHE A 694 -30.53 -7.09 4.90
C PHE A 694 -30.57 -7.92 6.18
N LYS A 695 -29.90 -9.08 6.17
CA LYS A 695 -29.68 -9.93 7.35
C LYS A 695 -28.20 -9.79 7.77
N PRO A 696 -27.87 -8.94 8.76
CA PRO A 696 -26.49 -8.81 9.24
C PRO A 696 -26.01 -10.11 9.93
N ALA A 697 -24.68 -10.25 10.07
CA ALA A 697 -24.12 -11.21 11.03
C ALA A 697 -24.60 -10.87 12.45
N LEU A 698 -24.88 -11.89 13.26
CA LEU A 698 -25.41 -11.70 14.62
C LEU A 698 -24.38 -11.02 15.55
N GLU A 699 -23.09 -11.11 15.22
CA GLU A 699 -22.02 -10.42 15.93
C GLU A 699 -21.83 -8.95 15.51
N ALA A 700 -22.61 -8.44 14.55
CA ALA A 700 -22.46 -7.09 13.99
C ALA A 700 -23.83 -6.38 13.72
N VAL A 701 -24.83 -6.68 14.55
CA VAL A 701 -26.21 -6.21 14.36
C VAL A 701 -26.33 -4.70 14.56
N LEU A 702 -25.63 -4.13 15.55
CA LEU A 702 -25.68 -2.69 15.84
C LEU A 702 -24.97 -1.87 14.76
N VAL A 703 -23.83 -2.35 14.26
CA VAL A 703 -23.17 -1.76 13.08
C VAL A 703 -24.13 -1.84 11.89
N GLY A 704 -24.70 -3.02 11.61
CA GLY A 704 -25.68 -3.21 10.53
C GLY A 704 -26.86 -2.26 10.62
N TYR A 705 -27.47 -2.12 11.80
CA TYR A 705 -28.57 -1.19 12.03
C TYR A 705 -28.16 0.27 11.83
N THR A 706 -26.97 0.65 12.31
CA THR A 706 -26.43 2.01 12.12
C THR A 706 -26.27 2.36 10.63
N LEU A 707 -25.82 1.41 9.81
CA LEU A 707 -25.71 1.60 8.36
C LEU A 707 -27.09 1.76 7.72
N ALA A 708 -28.04 0.89 8.10
CA ALA A 708 -29.40 0.95 7.60
C ALA A 708 -30.08 2.29 7.93
N GLN A 709 -29.88 2.79 9.16
CA GLN A 709 -30.32 4.12 9.57
C GLN A 709 -29.75 5.23 8.67
N ILE A 710 -28.43 5.22 8.43
CA ILE A 710 -27.79 6.22 7.56
C ILE A 710 -28.35 6.17 6.14
N LEU A 711 -28.61 4.97 5.61
CA LEU A 711 -29.22 4.78 4.29
C LEU A 711 -30.66 5.32 4.24
N TRP A 712 -31.48 5.05 5.26
CA TRP A 712 -32.85 5.56 5.33
C TRP A 712 -32.89 7.09 5.50
N GLU A 713 -32.05 7.63 6.39
CA GLU A 713 -31.92 9.08 6.60
C GLU A 713 -31.46 9.82 5.33
N ALA A 714 -30.63 9.17 4.51
CA ALA A 714 -30.22 9.69 3.20
C ALA A 714 -31.31 9.61 2.11
N GLY A 715 -32.42 8.93 2.39
CA GLY A 715 -33.62 8.87 1.55
C GLY A 715 -33.94 7.52 0.90
N ILE A 716 -33.25 6.44 1.27
CA ILE A 716 -33.64 5.08 0.84
C ILE A 716 -34.96 4.69 1.53
N ASP A 717 -35.96 4.29 0.76
CA ASP A 717 -37.26 3.85 1.31
C ASP A 717 -37.07 2.58 2.18
N PRO A 718 -37.50 2.57 3.46
CA PRO A 718 -37.41 1.39 4.31
C PRO A 718 -38.19 0.16 3.82
N GLN A 719 -39.13 0.31 2.88
CA GLN A 719 -39.76 -0.83 2.19
C GLN A 719 -38.90 -1.41 1.07
N VAL A 720 -37.96 -0.63 0.53
CA VAL A 720 -36.97 -1.07 -0.47
C VAL A 720 -35.74 -1.68 0.19
N LEU A 721 -35.31 -1.15 1.35
CA LEU A 721 -34.25 -1.70 2.19
C LEU A 721 -34.79 -2.05 3.58
N GLN A 722 -34.97 -3.34 3.84
CA GLN A 722 -35.48 -3.84 5.11
C GLN A 722 -34.35 -4.46 5.95
N PHE A 723 -34.44 -4.32 7.28
CA PHE A 723 -33.44 -4.82 8.23
C PHE A 723 -34.04 -5.96 9.05
N ILE A 724 -33.53 -7.18 8.83
CA ILE A 724 -34.13 -8.42 9.31
C ILE A 724 -33.11 -9.36 9.98
N PRO A 725 -32.47 -8.96 11.09
CA PRO A 725 -31.69 -9.89 11.89
C PRO A 725 -32.58 -11.06 12.32
N CYS A 726 -32.14 -12.29 12.05
CA CYS A 726 -32.87 -13.52 12.34
C CYS A 726 -31.88 -14.65 12.63
N GLN A 727 -32.35 -15.71 13.30
CA GLN A 727 -31.56 -16.92 13.54
C GLN A 727 -31.20 -17.59 12.20
N ASP A 728 -30.03 -18.23 12.14
CA ASP A 728 -29.55 -18.88 10.92
C ASP A 728 -30.42 -20.09 10.51
N ASP A 729 -30.82 -20.91 11.49
CA ASP A 729 -31.72 -22.06 11.32
C ASP A 729 -32.76 -22.02 12.46
N PRO A 730 -34.07 -22.19 12.21
CA PRO A 730 -34.70 -22.46 10.90
C PRO A 730 -35.05 -21.21 10.08
N VAL A 731 -35.03 -20.01 10.67
CA VAL A 731 -35.66 -18.83 10.06
C VAL A 731 -34.95 -18.36 8.79
N ALA A 732 -33.62 -18.16 8.81
CA ALA A 732 -32.93 -17.71 7.60
C ALA A 732 -32.93 -18.77 6.48
N SER A 733 -33.07 -20.06 6.82
CA SER A 733 -33.25 -21.11 5.82
C SER A 733 -34.56 -20.96 5.03
N GLU A 734 -35.60 -20.35 5.61
CA GLU A 734 -36.84 -20.04 4.88
C GLU A 734 -36.61 -18.96 3.82
N LEU A 735 -35.88 -17.89 4.15
CA LEU A 735 -35.48 -16.85 3.18
C LEU A 735 -34.76 -17.46 1.97
N VAL A 736 -33.89 -18.44 2.22
CA VAL A 736 -33.08 -19.09 1.19
C VAL A 736 -33.94 -19.98 0.27
N LYS A 737 -34.87 -20.73 0.85
CA LYS A 737 -35.75 -21.66 0.11
C LYS A 737 -36.82 -20.93 -0.68
N ASP A 738 -37.16 -19.70 -0.31
CA ASP A 738 -38.27 -18.98 -0.92
C ASP A 738 -37.99 -18.61 -2.40
N PRO A 739 -38.84 -19.06 -3.35
CA PRO A 739 -38.61 -18.80 -4.76
C PRO A 739 -38.73 -17.32 -5.16
N ARG A 740 -39.38 -16.48 -4.33
CA ARG A 740 -39.52 -15.03 -4.56
C ARG A 740 -38.20 -14.28 -4.34
N VAL A 741 -37.24 -14.89 -3.62
CA VAL A 741 -35.87 -14.37 -3.49
C VAL A 741 -35.08 -14.76 -4.75
N SER A 742 -34.62 -13.76 -5.48
CA SER A 742 -33.97 -13.94 -6.78
C SER A 742 -32.47 -14.16 -6.68
N THR A 743 -31.82 -13.60 -5.66
CA THR A 743 -30.36 -13.65 -5.48
C THR A 743 -29.98 -13.56 -4.01
N ILE A 744 -28.95 -14.30 -3.62
CA ILE A 744 -28.32 -14.19 -2.31
C ILE A 744 -26.88 -13.73 -2.48
N VAL A 745 -26.54 -12.64 -1.81
CA VAL A 745 -25.17 -12.16 -1.66
C VAL A 745 -24.66 -12.62 -0.31
N LEU A 746 -23.74 -13.59 -0.33
CA LEU A 746 -23.09 -14.13 0.86
C LEU A 746 -21.65 -13.65 0.91
N THR A 747 -21.19 -13.24 2.08
CA THR A 747 -19.76 -13.28 2.35
C THR A 747 -19.52 -13.91 3.71
N GLY A 748 -18.78 -15.03 3.74
CA GLY A 748 -18.69 -15.86 4.94
C GLY A 748 -17.99 -17.20 4.71
N ALA A 749 -18.30 -18.20 5.53
CA ALA A 749 -17.62 -19.49 5.49
C ALA A 749 -17.97 -20.30 4.22
N THR A 750 -16.99 -21.04 3.70
CA THR A 750 -17.17 -22.01 2.60
C THR A 750 -18.26 -23.04 2.92
N ALA A 751 -18.36 -23.47 4.19
CA ALA A 751 -19.40 -24.40 4.64
C ALA A 751 -20.82 -23.82 4.48
N THR A 752 -21.00 -22.53 4.77
CA THR A 752 -22.28 -21.83 4.60
C THR A 752 -22.67 -21.76 3.14
N ALA A 753 -21.76 -21.37 2.23
CA ALA A 753 -22.03 -21.34 0.80
C ALA A 753 -22.49 -22.71 0.26
N LYS A 754 -21.79 -23.78 0.63
CA LYS A 754 -22.17 -25.17 0.28
C LYS A 754 -23.54 -25.56 0.84
N HIS A 755 -23.83 -25.16 2.08
CA HIS A 755 -25.12 -25.41 2.71
C HIS A 755 -26.26 -24.70 1.97
N LEU A 756 -26.11 -23.42 1.61
CA LEU A 756 -27.11 -22.66 0.85
C LEU A 756 -27.41 -23.30 -0.50
N LEU A 757 -26.38 -23.72 -1.24
CA LEU A 757 -26.55 -24.42 -2.52
C LEU A 757 -27.28 -25.76 -2.36
N LYS A 758 -27.06 -26.47 -1.24
CA LYS A 758 -27.79 -27.71 -0.92
C LYS A 758 -29.24 -27.44 -0.56
N LEU A 759 -29.54 -26.33 0.15
CA LEU A 759 -30.90 -25.94 0.50
C LEU A 759 -31.74 -25.57 -0.72
N ARG A 760 -31.15 -24.88 -1.69
CA ARG A 760 -31.81 -24.51 -2.96
C ARG A 760 -30.83 -24.62 -4.15
N PRO A 761 -30.73 -25.81 -4.76
CA PRO A 761 -29.91 -26.01 -5.95
C PRO A 761 -30.33 -25.09 -7.11
N GLY A 762 -29.35 -24.55 -7.84
CA GLY A 762 -29.59 -23.65 -8.98
C GLY A 762 -29.94 -22.20 -8.62
N MET A 763 -29.97 -21.84 -7.34
CA MET A 763 -30.15 -20.44 -6.91
C MET A 763 -28.99 -19.55 -7.39
N ASN A 764 -29.30 -18.29 -7.71
CA ASN A 764 -28.26 -17.28 -7.94
C ASN A 764 -27.56 -16.92 -6.62
N LEU A 765 -26.44 -17.60 -6.36
CA LEU A 765 -25.56 -17.30 -5.24
C LEU A 765 -24.37 -16.48 -5.73
N VAL A 766 -24.19 -15.30 -5.16
CA VAL A 766 -22.95 -14.52 -5.27
C VAL A 766 -22.25 -14.67 -3.92
N ALA A 767 -21.27 -15.57 -3.84
CA ALA A 767 -20.58 -15.81 -2.58
C ALA A 767 -19.08 -15.65 -2.69
N GLU A 768 -18.54 -14.71 -1.91
CA GLU A 768 -17.12 -14.65 -1.59
C GLU A 768 -16.90 -15.35 -0.25
N THR A 769 -15.90 -16.22 -0.17
CA THR A 769 -15.66 -17.04 1.02
C THR A 769 -14.19 -16.98 1.43
N GLY A 770 -13.80 -17.86 2.36
CA GLY A 770 -12.50 -17.85 3.00
C GLY A 770 -11.29 -18.03 2.06
N GLY A 771 -10.11 -17.93 2.66
CA GLY A 771 -8.84 -18.05 1.98
C GLY A 771 -7.77 -18.72 2.83
N LYS A 772 -6.87 -19.46 2.17
CA LYS A 772 -5.61 -19.93 2.76
C LYS A 772 -4.44 -19.22 2.10
N ASN A 773 -4.39 -17.91 2.30
CA ASN A 773 -3.56 -17.02 1.50
C ASN A 773 -2.07 -17.18 1.82
N THR A 774 -1.26 -16.95 0.80
CA THR A 774 0.19 -17.20 0.85
C THR A 774 0.99 -15.96 0.50
N LEU A 775 2.17 -15.81 1.09
CA LEU A 775 3.15 -14.80 0.71
C LEU A 775 4.51 -15.48 0.50
N ILE A 776 4.98 -15.49 -0.74
CA ILE A 776 6.26 -16.07 -1.14
C ILE A 776 7.36 -15.01 -0.95
N ILE A 777 8.47 -15.36 -0.29
CA ILE A 777 9.64 -14.48 -0.14
C ILE A 777 10.86 -15.17 -0.73
N THR A 778 11.43 -14.59 -1.78
CA THR A 778 12.60 -15.16 -2.48
C THR A 778 13.92 -14.62 -1.93
N SER A 779 15.03 -15.25 -2.31
CA SER A 779 16.39 -14.82 -1.95
C SER A 779 16.76 -13.41 -2.43
N LEU A 780 16.03 -12.84 -3.40
CA LEU A 780 16.24 -11.48 -3.91
C LEU A 780 15.21 -10.46 -3.37
N ALA A 781 14.41 -10.83 -2.38
CA ALA A 781 13.52 -9.91 -1.68
C ALA A 781 14.26 -8.83 -0.87
N ASP A 782 13.59 -7.70 -0.67
CA ASP A 782 13.94 -6.78 0.41
C ASP A 782 13.37 -7.31 1.74
N ARG A 783 14.25 -7.86 2.58
CA ARG A 783 13.87 -8.61 3.79
C ARG A 783 13.11 -7.76 4.81
N ASP A 784 13.55 -6.50 5.02
CA ASP A 784 12.89 -5.57 5.95
C ASP A 784 11.44 -5.27 5.51
N LEU A 785 11.27 -4.96 4.22
CA LEU A 785 9.93 -4.71 3.66
C LEU A 785 9.08 -5.99 3.68
N ALA A 786 9.66 -7.14 3.36
CA ALA A 786 8.96 -8.41 3.37
C ALA A 786 8.47 -8.79 4.79
N ILE A 787 9.27 -8.56 5.83
CA ILE A 787 8.85 -8.77 7.22
C ILE A 787 7.72 -7.82 7.59
N LYS A 788 7.86 -6.52 7.26
CA LYS A 788 6.82 -5.51 7.54
C LYS A 788 5.48 -5.89 6.90
N ASP A 789 5.50 -6.26 5.63
CA ASP A 789 4.30 -6.59 4.85
C ASP A 789 3.71 -7.95 5.27
N LEU A 790 4.56 -8.93 5.61
CA LEU A 790 4.14 -10.22 6.15
C LEU A 790 3.45 -10.07 7.51
N MET A 791 4.06 -9.31 8.43
CA MET A 791 3.51 -9.02 9.75
C MET A 791 2.13 -8.35 9.64
N HIS A 792 2.02 -7.30 8.83
CA HIS A 792 0.74 -6.62 8.63
C HIS A 792 -0.30 -7.55 7.99
N SER A 793 0.07 -8.29 6.95
CA SER A 793 -0.85 -9.18 6.24
C SER A 793 -1.34 -10.35 7.09
N ALA A 794 -0.52 -10.85 8.02
CA ALA A 794 -0.87 -11.99 8.87
C ALA A 794 -1.71 -11.57 10.09
N PHE A 795 -1.40 -10.43 10.71
CA PHE A 795 -1.91 -10.12 12.05
C PHE A 795 -2.80 -8.88 12.14
N SER A 796 -2.93 -8.08 11.08
CA SER A 796 -3.89 -6.98 11.06
C SER A 796 -5.32 -7.51 11.27
N HIS A 797 -6.11 -6.77 12.05
CA HIS A 797 -7.40 -7.23 12.57
C HIS A 797 -7.36 -8.60 13.30
N ALA A 798 -6.25 -8.90 13.98
CA ALA A 798 -5.97 -10.20 14.61
C ALA A 798 -6.05 -11.40 13.63
N GLY A 799 -5.72 -11.18 12.35
CA GLY A 799 -5.78 -12.22 11.32
C GLY A 799 -7.21 -12.59 10.89
N GLN A 800 -8.23 -11.86 11.34
CA GLN A 800 -9.65 -12.10 11.01
C GLN A 800 -10.04 -11.48 9.65
N LYS A 801 -9.20 -11.64 8.64
CA LYS A 801 -9.48 -11.20 7.27
C LYS A 801 -9.49 -12.42 6.36
N CYS A 802 -10.45 -12.48 5.45
CA CYS A 802 -10.44 -13.50 4.39
C CYS A 802 -9.14 -13.43 3.56
N SER A 803 -8.52 -12.25 3.46
CA SER A 803 -7.24 -11.99 2.79
C SER A 803 -5.99 -12.14 3.67
N ALA A 804 -6.13 -12.49 4.95
CA ALA A 804 -4.99 -12.58 5.87
C ALA A 804 -3.97 -13.63 5.41
N CYS A 805 -2.68 -13.30 5.51
CA CYS A 805 -1.60 -14.22 5.18
C CYS A 805 -1.53 -15.33 6.23
N SER A 806 -1.94 -16.54 5.86
CA SER A 806 -1.89 -17.72 6.73
C SER A 806 -0.59 -18.51 6.56
N LEU A 807 0.05 -18.41 5.39
CA LEU A 807 1.24 -19.19 5.03
C LEU A 807 2.31 -18.30 4.40
N ALA A 808 3.44 -18.12 5.09
CA ALA A 808 4.65 -17.58 4.47
C ALA A 808 5.44 -18.75 3.85
N ILE A 809 5.79 -18.63 2.57
CA ILE A 809 6.59 -19.64 1.87
C ILE A 809 7.94 -19.01 1.54
N LEU A 810 8.96 -19.41 2.27
CA LEU A 810 10.28 -18.81 2.18
C LEU A 810 11.20 -19.70 1.34
N GLU A 811 11.91 -19.10 0.38
CA GLU A 811 12.99 -19.82 -0.28
C GLU A 811 14.04 -20.24 0.76
N ALA A 812 14.66 -21.40 0.58
CA ALA A 812 15.64 -22.01 1.48
C ALA A 812 16.62 -21.01 2.10
N GLU A 813 17.18 -20.09 1.29
CA GLU A 813 18.12 -19.09 1.81
C GLU A 813 17.51 -18.13 2.85
N VAL A 814 16.25 -17.71 2.64
CA VAL A 814 15.54 -16.82 3.57
C VAL A 814 15.02 -17.62 4.76
N TYR A 815 14.50 -18.82 4.50
CA TYR A 815 14.03 -19.72 5.56
C TYR A 815 15.16 -20.06 6.52
N ASP A 816 16.35 -20.40 6.03
CA ASP A 816 17.50 -20.86 6.83
C ASP A 816 18.29 -19.69 7.46
N ASP A 817 17.88 -18.43 7.23
CA ASP A 817 18.57 -17.26 7.78
C ASP A 817 18.14 -16.95 9.23
N PRO A 818 19.06 -17.06 10.22
CA PRO A 818 18.74 -16.78 11.61
C PRO A 818 18.40 -15.30 11.88
N LEU A 819 18.97 -14.35 11.11
CA LEU A 819 18.67 -12.93 11.29
C LEU A 819 17.24 -12.63 10.85
N PHE A 820 16.82 -13.15 9.70
CA PHE A 820 15.44 -13.01 9.21
C PHE A 820 14.43 -13.57 10.23
N ARG A 821 14.69 -14.77 10.77
CA ARG A 821 13.83 -15.39 11.80
C ARG A 821 13.76 -14.54 13.07
N ALA A 822 14.90 -14.07 13.56
CA ALA A 822 14.98 -13.27 14.77
C ALA A 822 14.26 -11.92 14.61
N GLN A 823 14.45 -11.24 13.48
CA GLN A 823 13.81 -9.96 13.18
C GLN A 823 12.30 -10.11 13.00
N LEU A 824 11.82 -11.15 12.29
CA LEU A 824 10.40 -11.45 12.18
C LEU A 824 9.77 -11.73 13.55
N CYS A 825 10.42 -12.56 14.38
CA CYS A 825 9.96 -12.85 15.73
C CYS A 825 9.89 -11.59 16.60
N ASP A 826 10.92 -10.74 16.57
CA ASP A 826 10.96 -9.50 17.33
C ASP A 826 9.87 -8.52 16.88
N ALA A 827 9.71 -8.34 15.57
CA ALA A 827 8.70 -7.45 15.00
C ALA A 827 7.29 -7.86 15.44
N VAL A 828 6.95 -9.14 15.33
CA VAL A 828 5.62 -9.65 15.68
C VAL A 828 5.40 -9.65 17.20
N ALA A 829 6.42 -10.01 17.99
CA ALA A 829 6.33 -9.97 19.46
C ALA A 829 6.16 -8.54 20.01
N SER A 830 6.53 -7.53 19.22
CA SER A 830 6.43 -6.11 19.59
C SER A 830 5.07 -5.49 19.34
N LEU A 831 4.12 -6.21 18.71
CA LEU A 831 2.78 -5.70 18.44
C LEU A 831 1.96 -5.59 19.74
N PRO A 832 1.46 -4.39 20.11
CA PRO A 832 0.60 -4.23 21.27
C PRO A 832 -0.72 -5.01 21.10
N VAL A 833 -0.95 -5.95 22.02
CA VAL A 833 -2.19 -6.75 22.10
C VAL A 833 -3.06 -6.16 23.21
N GLY A 834 -4.33 -5.88 22.93
CA GLY A 834 -5.17 -5.24 23.93
C GLY A 834 -6.57 -4.91 23.47
N SER A 835 -7.30 -4.20 24.33
CA SER A 835 -8.60 -3.61 23.99
C SER A 835 -8.44 -2.55 22.89
N PRO A 836 -9.34 -2.49 21.89
CA PRO A 836 -9.31 -1.48 20.84
C PRO A 836 -9.61 -0.06 21.36
N TRP A 837 -10.12 0.09 22.59
CA TRP A 837 -10.26 1.39 23.26
C TRP A 837 -8.92 2.00 23.66
N ASN A 838 -7.87 1.18 23.78
CA ASN A 838 -6.50 1.68 23.84
C ASN A 838 -6.03 1.91 22.41
N LEU A 839 -5.83 3.17 22.04
CA LEU A 839 -5.45 3.55 20.68
C LEU A 839 -4.09 2.97 20.25
N SER A 840 -3.23 2.54 21.19
CA SER A 840 -1.96 1.85 20.91
C SER A 840 -2.13 0.44 20.34
N THR A 841 -3.27 -0.20 20.57
CA THR A 841 -3.54 -1.59 20.20
C THR A 841 -3.33 -1.82 18.70
N ARG A 842 -2.63 -2.90 18.37
CA ARG A 842 -2.43 -3.41 17.01
C ARG A 842 -3.11 -4.75 16.78
N ILE A 843 -3.17 -5.58 17.82
CA ILE A 843 -3.88 -6.85 17.83
C ILE A 843 -5.10 -6.71 18.72
N ASN A 844 -6.27 -6.57 18.09
CA ASN A 844 -7.55 -6.49 18.77
C ASN A 844 -8.07 -7.88 19.21
N PRO A 845 -9.12 -7.95 20.05
CA PRO A 845 -9.76 -9.21 20.39
C PRO A 845 -10.36 -9.91 19.16
N LEU A 846 -10.44 -11.24 19.23
CA LEU A 846 -11.24 -12.06 18.34
C LEU A 846 -12.73 -11.78 18.54
N ILE A 847 -13.56 -11.88 17.50
CA ILE A 847 -15.01 -11.62 17.64
C ILE A 847 -15.67 -12.55 18.67
N ARG A 848 -15.16 -13.78 18.79
CA ARG A 848 -15.62 -14.84 19.68
C ARG A 848 -14.43 -15.63 20.21
N PRO A 849 -14.57 -16.41 21.29
CA PRO A 849 -13.53 -17.31 21.73
C PRO A 849 -13.12 -18.26 20.60
N PRO A 850 -11.84 -18.70 20.54
CA PRO A 850 -11.39 -19.62 19.50
C PRO A 850 -12.28 -20.85 19.39
N ASN A 851 -12.75 -21.15 18.18
CA ASN A 851 -13.39 -22.44 17.90
C ASN A 851 -12.35 -23.57 17.95
N GLU A 852 -12.80 -24.82 17.83
CA GLU A 852 -11.91 -25.99 17.89
C GLU A 852 -10.70 -25.89 16.93
N HIS A 853 -10.94 -25.45 15.69
CA HIS A 853 -9.89 -25.34 14.68
C HIS A 853 -8.85 -24.28 15.04
N LEU A 854 -9.30 -23.07 15.40
CA LEU A 854 -8.41 -21.98 15.79
C LEU A 854 -7.69 -22.28 17.11
N LEU A 855 -8.38 -22.86 18.09
CA LEU A 855 -7.78 -23.26 19.36
C LEU A 855 -6.66 -24.28 19.13
N LYS A 856 -6.91 -25.30 18.30
CA LYS A 856 -5.86 -26.26 17.89
C LYS A 856 -4.69 -25.54 17.22
N GLY A 857 -4.97 -24.62 16.29
CA GLY A 857 -3.96 -23.81 15.61
C GLY A 857 -3.12 -22.93 16.55
N LEU A 858 -3.72 -22.42 17.63
CA LEU A 858 -3.06 -21.58 18.64
C LEU A 858 -2.28 -22.40 19.68
N THR A 859 -2.68 -23.63 19.98
CA THR A 859 -2.16 -24.35 21.16
C THR A 859 -1.34 -25.59 20.84
N THR A 860 -1.44 -26.12 19.63
CA THR A 860 -0.80 -27.40 19.26
C THR A 860 0.14 -27.25 18.06
N LEU A 861 1.21 -28.03 18.06
CA LEU A 861 2.16 -28.20 16.97
C LEU A 861 1.99 -29.60 16.37
N GLU A 862 2.11 -29.72 15.05
CA GLU A 862 2.24 -31.02 14.37
C GLU A 862 3.69 -31.48 14.26
N GLU A 863 3.91 -32.72 13.82
CA GLU A 863 5.26 -33.26 13.64
C GLU A 863 6.09 -32.38 12.69
N GLY A 864 7.27 -31.97 13.16
CA GLY A 864 8.18 -31.06 12.44
C GLY A 864 7.87 -29.57 12.60
N GLU A 865 6.73 -29.19 13.21
CA GLU A 865 6.44 -27.80 13.54
C GLU A 865 7.11 -27.38 14.86
N GLU A 866 7.60 -26.13 14.89
CA GLU A 866 8.11 -25.47 16.09
C GLU A 866 7.47 -24.09 16.25
N TRP A 867 7.38 -23.59 17.49
CA TRP A 867 7.02 -22.19 17.72
C TRP A 867 8.24 -21.29 17.50
N LEU A 868 8.21 -20.48 16.44
CA LEU A 868 9.09 -19.31 16.37
C LEU A 868 8.62 -18.24 17.36
N LEU A 869 7.29 -18.09 17.52
CA LEU A 869 6.65 -17.28 18.54
C LEU A 869 5.38 -18.00 19.01
N ALA A 870 5.30 -18.37 20.29
CA ALA A 870 4.12 -19.03 20.83
C ALA A 870 3.03 -17.99 21.21
N PRO A 871 1.78 -18.19 20.79
CA PRO A 871 0.67 -17.31 21.16
C PRO A 871 0.29 -17.52 22.63
N LYS A 872 -0.28 -16.48 23.25
CA LYS A 872 -0.74 -16.48 24.63
C LYS A 872 -2.14 -15.90 24.71
N GLN A 873 -3.03 -16.60 25.38
CA GLN A 873 -4.35 -16.07 25.74
C GLN A 873 -4.21 -15.07 26.88
N ASP A 874 -4.98 -13.99 26.83
CA ASP A 874 -5.15 -13.10 27.97
C ASP A 874 -5.95 -13.80 29.08
N PRO A 875 -5.52 -13.75 30.35
CA PRO A 875 -6.18 -14.47 31.43
C PRO A 875 -7.56 -13.89 31.78
N GLU A 876 -7.83 -12.61 31.48
CA GLU A 876 -9.06 -11.92 31.85
C GLU A 876 -10.03 -11.80 30.68
N ASN A 877 -9.55 -11.92 29.43
CA ASN A 877 -10.38 -11.88 28.23
C ASN A 877 -10.12 -13.09 27.30
N PRO A 878 -11.04 -14.07 27.22
CA PRO A 878 -10.84 -15.26 26.40
C PRO A 878 -10.78 -15.00 24.89
N HIS A 879 -11.22 -13.83 24.43
CA HIS A 879 -11.17 -13.41 23.03
C HIS A 879 -9.80 -12.82 22.66
N LEU A 880 -8.97 -12.44 23.63
CA LEU A 880 -7.74 -11.74 23.37
C LEU A 880 -6.56 -12.73 23.36
N TRP A 881 -5.83 -12.76 22.25
CA TRP A 881 -4.68 -13.64 22.04
C TRP A 881 -3.53 -12.86 21.41
N SER A 882 -2.30 -13.12 21.88
CA SER A 882 -1.11 -12.66 21.18
C SER A 882 -0.89 -13.43 19.88
N PRO A 883 -0.18 -12.84 18.90
CA PRO A 883 0.20 -13.54 17.68
C PRO A 883 1.02 -14.81 17.93
N GLY A 884 0.86 -15.80 17.04
CA GLY A 884 1.64 -17.02 16.99
C GLY A 884 2.29 -17.24 15.62
N ILE A 885 3.51 -17.77 15.61
CA ILE A 885 4.26 -18.13 14.39
C ILE A 885 4.76 -19.57 14.52
N LYS A 886 4.26 -20.44 13.66
CA LYS A 886 4.74 -21.81 13.48
C LYS A 886 5.76 -21.85 12.37
N ILE A 887 6.88 -22.53 12.57
CA ILE A 887 7.89 -22.80 11.54
C ILE A 887 8.02 -24.30 11.31
N GLY A 888 8.27 -24.71 10.06
CA GLY A 888 8.34 -26.15 9.72
C GLY A 888 7.01 -26.73 9.24
N VAL A 889 6.04 -25.88 8.89
CA VAL A 889 4.77 -26.31 8.32
C VAL A 889 5.01 -27.04 7.00
N THR A 890 4.41 -28.22 6.84
CA THR A 890 4.57 -29.09 5.66
C THR A 890 3.27 -29.19 4.86
N LYS A 891 3.41 -29.57 3.57
CA LYS A 891 2.25 -29.76 2.70
C LYS A 891 1.36 -30.88 3.25
N GLY A 892 0.07 -30.61 3.36
CA GLY A 892 -0.94 -31.56 3.85
C GLY A 892 -1.13 -31.58 5.36
N SER A 893 -0.33 -30.83 6.13
CA SER A 893 -0.52 -30.66 7.57
C SER A 893 -1.83 -29.91 7.88
N PHE A 894 -2.37 -30.04 9.09
CA PHE A 894 -3.55 -29.29 9.55
C PHE A 894 -3.36 -27.77 9.40
N THR A 895 -2.18 -27.26 9.78
CA THR A 895 -1.87 -25.82 9.63
C THR A 895 -1.89 -25.41 8.16
N TYR A 896 -1.49 -26.29 7.23
CA TYR A 896 -1.52 -26.04 5.79
C TYR A 896 -2.94 -26.09 5.19
N THR A 897 -3.76 -27.07 5.57
CA THR A 897 -5.07 -27.31 4.93
C THR A 897 -6.23 -26.50 5.51
N THR A 898 -6.11 -26.04 6.77
CA THR A 898 -7.24 -25.46 7.51
C THR A 898 -7.15 -23.94 7.57
N GLU A 899 -8.23 -23.25 7.18
CA GLU A 899 -8.40 -21.81 7.45
C GLU A 899 -8.66 -21.60 8.96
N LEU A 900 -7.73 -20.92 9.64
CA LEU A 900 -7.79 -20.73 11.10
C LEU A 900 -8.52 -19.44 11.50
N PHE A 901 -8.50 -18.41 10.65
CA PHE A 901 -9.19 -17.13 10.85
C PHE A 901 -8.86 -16.44 12.20
N GLY A 902 -7.57 -16.39 12.55
CA GLY A 902 -7.06 -15.77 13.77
C GLY A 902 -5.55 -15.48 13.66
N PRO A 903 -4.88 -15.03 14.74
CA PRO A 903 -3.55 -14.45 14.66
C PRO A 903 -2.45 -15.53 14.66
N VAL A 904 -2.48 -16.45 13.68
CA VAL A 904 -1.53 -17.56 13.53
C VAL A 904 -0.95 -17.56 12.12
N LEU A 905 0.38 -17.50 12.02
CA LEU A 905 1.13 -17.61 10.77
C LEU A 905 1.88 -18.95 10.72
N GLY A 906 1.74 -19.69 9.62
CA GLY A 906 2.58 -20.85 9.31
C GLY A 906 3.73 -20.48 8.35
N ILE A 907 4.95 -20.95 8.63
CA ILE A 907 6.12 -20.75 7.76
C ILE A 907 6.57 -22.08 7.16
N MET A 908 6.59 -22.11 5.83
CA MET A 908 7.04 -23.24 5.01
C MET A 908 8.39 -22.94 4.36
N ARG A 909 9.19 -23.99 4.17
CA ARG A 909 10.45 -23.93 3.43
C ARG A 909 10.24 -24.41 2.00
N ALA A 910 10.67 -23.63 1.01
CA ALA A 910 10.68 -24.02 -0.40
C ALA A 910 12.11 -24.01 -0.96
N GLU A 911 12.44 -24.95 -1.84
CA GLU A 911 13.78 -25.05 -2.42
C GLU A 911 14.09 -23.93 -3.42
N ASN A 912 13.06 -23.49 -4.13
CA ASN A 912 13.10 -22.43 -5.15
C ASN A 912 11.67 -21.93 -5.42
N LEU A 913 11.53 -20.93 -6.28
CA LEU A 913 10.24 -20.33 -6.65
C LEU A 913 9.23 -21.33 -7.23
N LYS A 914 9.67 -22.34 -8.00
CA LYS A 914 8.76 -23.34 -8.59
C LYS A 914 8.12 -24.20 -7.50
N HIS A 915 8.93 -24.72 -6.59
CA HIS A 915 8.42 -25.46 -5.42
C HIS A 915 7.53 -24.55 -4.55
N ALA A 916 7.89 -23.27 -4.38
CA ALA A 916 7.04 -22.33 -3.63
C ALA A 916 5.65 -22.14 -4.27
N LEU A 917 5.58 -22.05 -5.60
CA LEU A 917 4.31 -21.98 -6.35
C LEU A 917 3.49 -23.28 -6.23
N GLU A 918 4.13 -24.45 -6.26
CA GLU A 918 3.47 -25.74 -6.04
C GLU A 918 2.84 -25.82 -4.65
N LEU A 919 3.54 -25.32 -3.62
CA LEU A 919 3.01 -25.23 -2.25
C LEU A 919 1.85 -24.23 -2.16
N ALA A 920 1.99 -23.05 -2.76
CA ALA A 920 0.96 -22.01 -2.73
C ALA A 920 -0.33 -22.44 -3.43
N ASN A 921 -0.22 -22.99 -4.64
CA ASN A 921 -1.34 -23.45 -5.45
C ASN A 921 -1.96 -24.75 -4.94
N GLY A 922 -1.25 -25.51 -4.11
CA GLY A 922 -1.72 -26.77 -3.55
C GLY A 922 -2.82 -26.62 -2.48
N THR A 923 -3.14 -25.41 -2.04
CA THR A 923 -4.27 -25.15 -1.15
C THR A 923 -5.59 -25.20 -1.93
N SER A 924 -6.70 -25.54 -1.25
CA SER A 924 -8.04 -25.57 -1.84
C SER A 924 -8.59 -24.18 -2.21
N TYR A 925 -7.87 -23.12 -1.86
CA TYR A 925 -8.29 -21.73 -1.95
C TYR A 925 -7.46 -20.95 -2.97
N GLY A 926 -7.96 -19.81 -3.40
CA GLY A 926 -7.31 -18.94 -4.38
C GLY A 926 -7.80 -17.51 -4.28
N LEU A 927 -7.79 -16.94 -3.07
CA LEU A 927 -8.26 -15.58 -2.81
C LEU A 927 -7.13 -14.54 -3.00
N THR A 928 -6.22 -14.41 -2.04
CA THR A 928 -5.05 -13.53 -2.15
C THR A 928 -3.73 -14.30 -2.18
N ALA A 929 -2.75 -13.77 -2.92
CA ALA A 929 -1.39 -14.28 -2.94
C ALA A 929 -0.37 -13.14 -3.09
N GLY A 930 0.77 -13.28 -2.43
CA GLY A 930 1.85 -12.29 -2.43
C GLY A 930 3.19 -12.84 -2.93
N LEU A 931 4.00 -11.98 -3.52
CA LEU A 931 5.40 -12.22 -3.83
C LEU A 931 6.27 -11.04 -3.37
N HIS A 932 7.27 -11.32 -2.56
CA HIS A 932 8.41 -10.42 -2.37
C HIS A 932 9.59 -10.93 -3.20
N SER A 933 9.91 -10.18 -4.26
CA SER A 933 11.10 -10.37 -5.10
C SER A 933 11.40 -9.08 -5.87
N LEU A 934 12.68 -8.73 -5.97
CA LEU A 934 13.16 -7.62 -6.81
C LEU A 934 13.59 -8.08 -8.22
N ASP A 935 13.54 -9.38 -8.52
CA ASP A 935 13.87 -9.93 -9.84
C ASP A 935 12.61 -9.99 -10.72
N GLU A 936 12.57 -9.17 -11.76
CA GLU A 936 11.42 -9.11 -12.68
C GLU A 936 11.14 -10.46 -13.37
N ARG A 937 12.16 -11.30 -13.55
CA ARG A 937 11.98 -12.66 -14.11
C ARG A 937 11.19 -13.56 -13.16
N GLU A 938 11.42 -13.43 -11.86
CA GLU A 938 10.63 -14.14 -10.84
C GLU A 938 9.21 -13.60 -10.76
N GLN A 939 9.04 -12.28 -10.86
CA GLN A 939 7.72 -11.65 -10.88
C GLN A 939 6.90 -12.11 -12.09
N ASP A 940 7.49 -12.13 -13.28
CA ASP A 940 6.82 -12.58 -14.51
C ASP A 940 6.46 -14.07 -14.44
N TYR A 941 7.39 -14.92 -13.98
CA TYR A 941 7.11 -16.33 -13.79
C TYR A 941 5.98 -16.55 -12.78
N TRP A 942 6.01 -15.83 -11.65
CA TRP A 942 4.97 -15.94 -10.62
C TRP A 942 3.59 -15.50 -11.13
N LYS A 943 3.49 -14.35 -11.82
CA LYS A 943 2.21 -13.86 -12.40
C LYS A 943 1.56 -14.87 -13.34
N GLN A 944 2.36 -15.60 -14.10
CA GLN A 944 1.87 -16.61 -15.06
C GLN A 944 1.38 -17.91 -14.40
N HIS A 945 1.86 -18.24 -13.19
CA HIS A 945 1.67 -19.57 -12.61
C HIS A 945 0.87 -19.57 -11.30
N ILE A 946 0.74 -18.43 -10.60
CA ILE A 946 -0.03 -18.33 -9.36
C ILE A 946 -1.55 -18.47 -9.65
N GLN A 947 -2.26 -19.20 -8.79
CA GLN A 947 -3.70 -19.41 -8.88
C GLN A 947 -4.43 -18.69 -7.75
N ALA A 948 -4.55 -17.37 -7.85
CA ALA A 948 -5.31 -16.53 -6.94
C ALA A 948 -6.05 -15.43 -7.70
N GLY A 949 -7.12 -14.91 -7.10
CA GLY A 949 -7.88 -13.80 -7.70
C GLY A 949 -7.20 -12.44 -7.48
N ASN A 950 -6.57 -12.21 -6.34
CA ASN A 950 -5.90 -10.96 -5.99
C ASN A 950 -4.41 -11.21 -5.70
N CYS A 951 -3.55 -10.60 -6.50
CA CYS A 951 -2.13 -10.90 -6.56
C CYS A 951 -1.31 -9.63 -6.25
N TYR A 952 -0.37 -9.73 -5.31
CA TYR A 952 0.36 -8.56 -4.82
C TYR A 952 1.88 -8.79 -4.90
N ILE A 953 2.62 -7.78 -5.36
CA ILE A 953 4.08 -7.87 -5.48
C ILE A 953 4.75 -6.73 -4.70
N ASN A 954 5.68 -7.10 -3.80
CA ASN A 954 6.44 -6.20 -2.92
C ASN A 954 5.56 -5.26 -2.08
N ARG A 955 4.46 -5.80 -1.54
CA ARG A 955 3.49 -5.11 -0.69
C ARG A 955 2.65 -6.10 0.11
N THR A 956 1.84 -5.58 1.04
CA THR A 956 0.81 -6.33 1.77
C THR A 956 -0.21 -6.99 0.82
N ILE A 957 -0.78 -8.13 1.25
CA ILE A 957 -1.84 -8.87 0.51
C ILE A 957 -3.26 -8.57 1.01
N THR A 958 -3.39 -7.62 1.93
CA THR A 958 -4.65 -7.15 2.54
C THR A 958 -4.90 -5.69 2.19
N GLY A 959 -6.13 -5.21 2.43
CA GLY A 959 -6.50 -3.82 2.17
C GLY A 959 -6.69 -3.52 0.68
N ALA A 960 -7.45 -4.37 0.00
CA ALA A 960 -7.85 -4.11 -1.39
C ALA A 960 -8.71 -2.85 -1.43
N ILE A 961 -8.46 -1.99 -2.42
CA ILE A 961 -9.17 -0.73 -2.63
C ILE A 961 -10.03 -0.88 -3.88
N VAL A 962 -11.30 -0.50 -3.78
CA VAL A 962 -12.27 -0.53 -4.89
C VAL A 962 -11.69 0.12 -6.16
N GLN A 963 -11.99 -0.45 -7.32
CA GLN A 963 -11.40 -0.15 -8.63
C GLN A 963 -9.91 -0.47 -8.77
N ARG A 964 -9.07 -0.15 -7.78
CA ARG A 964 -7.62 -0.39 -7.86
C ARG A 964 -7.31 -1.88 -7.82
N GLN A 965 -7.86 -2.59 -6.85
CA GLN A 965 -7.73 -4.05 -6.75
C GLN A 965 -9.12 -4.66 -6.54
N PRO A 966 -9.98 -4.74 -7.58
CA PRO A 966 -11.26 -5.43 -7.48
C PRO A 966 -11.08 -6.77 -6.77
N PHE A 967 -11.94 -7.06 -5.79
CA PHE A 967 -11.69 -8.11 -4.82
C PHE A 967 -12.56 -9.32 -5.08
N GLY A 968 -11.94 -10.50 -5.12
CA GLY A 968 -12.65 -11.78 -5.20
C GLY A 968 -11.73 -12.93 -5.59
N GLY A 969 -12.09 -14.14 -5.19
CA GLY A 969 -11.23 -15.32 -5.33
C GLY A 969 -11.54 -16.24 -6.50
N CYS A 970 -10.85 -17.38 -6.52
CA CYS A 970 -11.18 -18.55 -7.34
C CYS A 970 -11.13 -19.82 -6.48
N LYS A 971 -11.36 -21.01 -7.07
CA LYS A 971 -11.48 -22.28 -6.34
C LYS A 971 -12.53 -22.18 -5.23
N GLN A 972 -12.28 -22.71 -4.04
CA GLN A 972 -13.22 -22.64 -2.91
C GLN A 972 -13.35 -21.26 -2.28
N SER A 973 -12.67 -20.23 -2.78
CA SER A 973 -12.82 -18.85 -2.29
C SER A 973 -13.99 -18.09 -2.93
N SER A 974 -14.58 -18.59 -4.03
CA SER A 974 -15.71 -17.93 -4.69
C SER A 974 -16.71 -18.95 -5.23
N PHE A 975 -18.02 -18.70 -5.04
CA PHE A 975 -19.11 -19.49 -5.60
C PHE A 975 -20.01 -18.59 -6.45
N GLY A 976 -20.40 -19.10 -7.62
CA GLY A 976 -21.10 -18.33 -8.65
C GLY A 976 -20.16 -17.97 -9.81
N PRO A 977 -20.38 -16.82 -10.49
CA PRO A 977 -19.64 -16.42 -11.70
C PRO A 977 -18.17 -16.01 -11.48
N SER A 978 -17.70 -15.89 -10.23
CA SER A 978 -16.35 -15.40 -9.88
C SER A 978 -16.04 -14.00 -10.44
N ILE A 979 -17.03 -13.10 -10.40
CA ILE A 979 -16.88 -11.67 -10.72
C ILE A 979 -16.55 -10.92 -9.44
N LYS A 980 -15.53 -10.04 -9.50
CA LYS A 980 -15.00 -9.35 -8.34
C LYS A 980 -15.92 -8.23 -7.87
N ALA A 981 -15.98 -8.03 -6.55
CA ALA A 981 -16.54 -6.83 -5.95
C ALA A 981 -15.65 -5.61 -6.25
N GLY A 982 -16.27 -4.44 -6.47
CA GLY A 982 -15.57 -3.20 -6.75
C GLY A 982 -14.91 -3.17 -8.13
N GLY A 983 -15.34 -4.07 -9.03
CA GLY A 983 -14.85 -4.22 -10.39
C GLY A 983 -15.88 -3.78 -11.44
N PRO A 984 -15.47 -3.68 -12.72
CA PRO A 984 -16.32 -3.15 -13.78
C PRO A 984 -17.55 -4.01 -14.08
N HIS A 985 -17.52 -5.30 -13.74
CA HIS A 985 -18.61 -6.25 -14.03
C HIS A 985 -19.52 -6.54 -12.83
N THR A 986 -19.24 -6.00 -11.63
CA THR A 986 -19.97 -6.41 -10.41
C THR A 986 -21.49 -6.26 -10.55
N LEU A 987 -21.95 -5.15 -11.12
CA LEU A 987 -23.39 -4.83 -11.25
C LEU A 987 -24.14 -5.76 -12.20
N THR A 988 -23.45 -6.42 -13.13
CA THR A 988 -24.07 -7.38 -14.06
C THR A 988 -24.65 -8.59 -13.31
N GLN A 989 -24.14 -8.89 -12.11
CA GLN A 989 -24.64 -9.99 -11.27
C GLN A 989 -26.03 -9.73 -10.71
N PHE A 990 -26.51 -8.48 -10.75
CA PHE A 990 -27.80 -8.04 -10.21
C PHE A 990 -28.84 -7.69 -11.29
N MET A 991 -28.49 -7.94 -12.55
CA MET A 991 -29.29 -7.61 -13.72
C MET A 991 -29.50 -8.84 -14.60
N HIS A 992 -30.62 -8.87 -15.31
CA HIS A 992 -30.81 -9.65 -16.52
C HIS A 992 -30.47 -8.77 -17.73
N ALA A 993 -29.73 -9.36 -18.66
CA ALA A 993 -29.40 -8.76 -19.95
C ALA A 993 -30.10 -9.55 -21.05
N GLU A 994 -30.89 -8.88 -21.88
CA GLU A 994 -31.57 -9.45 -23.03
C GLU A 994 -31.11 -8.73 -24.31
N GLN A 995 -30.86 -9.50 -25.37
CA GLN A 995 -30.48 -8.93 -26.66
C GLN A 995 -31.69 -8.25 -27.31
N LYS A 996 -31.61 -6.94 -27.55
CA LYS A 996 -32.67 -6.17 -28.21
C LYS A 996 -32.43 -6.05 -29.72
N ASN A 997 -31.23 -5.66 -30.10
CA ASN A 997 -30.79 -5.49 -31.49
C ASN A 997 -29.43 -6.17 -31.67
N LEU A 998 -29.03 -6.53 -32.89
CA LEU A 998 -27.67 -7.04 -33.12
C LEU A 998 -26.63 -5.91 -33.02
N PRO A 999 -25.42 -6.19 -32.51
CA PRO A 999 -24.36 -5.20 -32.45
C PRO A 999 -23.91 -4.79 -33.86
N GLU A 1000 -23.85 -3.48 -34.11
CA GLU A 1000 -23.34 -2.92 -35.37
C GLU A 1000 -21.82 -2.74 -35.30
N ASN A 1001 -21.08 -3.81 -35.59
CA ASN A 1001 -19.62 -3.76 -35.74
C ASN A 1001 -19.18 -4.26 -37.11
N HIS A 1002 -18.20 -3.59 -37.68
CA HIS A 1002 -17.58 -3.95 -38.97
C HIS A 1002 -16.11 -4.35 -38.82
N GLY A 1003 -15.75 -4.88 -37.65
CA GLY A 1003 -14.41 -5.35 -37.33
C GLY A 1003 -14.00 -6.60 -38.13
N GLN A 1004 -12.76 -7.02 -37.97
CA GLN A 1004 -12.29 -8.27 -38.56
C GLN A 1004 -12.98 -9.47 -37.90
N THR A 1005 -13.30 -10.47 -38.71
CA THR A 1005 -13.86 -11.74 -38.23
C THR A 1005 -12.79 -12.83 -38.24
N PRO A 1006 -12.85 -13.80 -37.32
CA PRO A 1006 -11.98 -14.98 -37.33
C PRO A 1006 -12.12 -15.79 -38.63
N ALA A 1007 -11.06 -16.50 -39.04
CA ALA A 1007 -11.02 -17.25 -40.30
C ALA A 1007 -12.13 -18.32 -40.42
N PHE A 1008 -12.51 -18.98 -39.32
CA PHE A 1008 -13.57 -20.00 -39.32
C PHE A 1008 -14.97 -19.43 -39.62
N THR A 1009 -15.15 -18.11 -39.54
CA THR A 1009 -16.45 -17.46 -39.69
C THR A 1009 -17.08 -17.77 -41.05
N ALA A 1010 -16.29 -17.73 -42.14
CA ALA A 1010 -16.79 -17.99 -43.48
C ALA A 1010 -17.25 -19.45 -43.67
N GLU A 1011 -16.47 -20.41 -43.16
CA GLU A 1011 -16.80 -21.84 -43.24
C GLU A 1011 -18.10 -22.16 -42.47
N ILE A 1012 -18.29 -21.57 -41.28
CA ILE A 1012 -19.52 -21.76 -40.50
C ILE A 1012 -20.73 -21.08 -41.16
N VAL A 1013 -20.55 -19.91 -41.77
CA VAL A 1013 -21.61 -19.24 -42.54
C VAL A 1013 -22.05 -20.13 -43.71
N GLU A 1014 -21.11 -20.65 -44.49
CA GLU A 1014 -21.42 -21.55 -45.60
C GLU A 1014 -22.15 -22.82 -45.12
N HIS A 1015 -21.75 -23.37 -43.97
CA HIS A 1015 -22.42 -24.51 -43.35
C HIS A 1015 -23.87 -24.19 -42.94
N LEU A 1016 -24.11 -23.04 -42.29
CA LEU A 1016 -25.45 -22.62 -41.88
C LEU A 1016 -26.36 -22.41 -43.09
N GLU A 1017 -25.86 -21.75 -44.14
CA GLU A 1017 -26.61 -21.51 -45.38
C GLU A 1017 -26.95 -22.83 -46.10
N LYS A 1018 -25.99 -23.76 -46.24
CA LYS A 1018 -26.22 -25.08 -46.86
C LYS A 1018 -27.16 -25.98 -46.06
N SER A 1019 -27.19 -25.83 -44.73
CA SER A 1019 -28.02 -26.63 -43.84
C SER A 1019 -29.44 -26.06 -43.67
N GLY A 1020 -29.78 -24.97 -44.38
CA GLY A 1020 -31.13 -24.41 -44.42
C GLY A 1020 -31.51 -23.54 -43.21
N PHE A 1021 -30.54 -23.03 -42.44
CA PHE A 1021 -30.81 -22.09 -41.34
C PHE A 1021 -31.30 -20.74 -41.88
N SER A 1022 -32.04 -19.98 -41.06
CA SER A 1022 -32.64 -18.72 -41.49
C SER A 1022 -31.58 -17.63 -41.73
N GLN A 1023 -31.90 -16.66 -42.60
CA GLN A 1023 -31.02 -15.52 -42.84
C GLN A 1023 -30.76 -14.70 -41.56
N GLU A 1024 -31.74 -14.67 -40.64
CA GLU A 1024 -31.62 -14.04 -39.34
C GLU A 1024 -30.56 -14.73 -38.46
N GLN A 1025 -30.59 -16.06 -38.40
CA GLN A 1025 -29.60 -16.88 -37.68
C GLN A 1025 -28.18 -16.67 -38.22
N VAL A 1026 -28.02 -16.66 -39.55
CA VAL A 1026 -26.72 -16.38 -40.21
C VAL A 1026 -26.23 -14.96 -39.89
N THR A 1027 -27.15 -13.98 -39.89
CA THR A 1027 -26.82 -12.57 -39.58
C THR A 1027 -26.43 -12.40 -38.11
N ARG A 1028 -27.16 -13.05 -37.19
CA ARG A 1028 -26.85 -13.06 -35.76
C ARG A 1028 -25.47 -13.64 -35.48
N TRP A 1029 -25.15 -14.78 -36.10
CA TRP A 1029 -23.83 -15.39 -36.02
C TRP A 1029 -22.73 -14.40 -36.44
N LYS A 1030 -22.83 -13.82 -37.65
CA LYS A 1030 -21.84 -12.87 -38.18
C LYS A 1030 -21.66 -11.66 -37.24
N ALA A 1031 -22.76 -11.07 -36.78
CA ALA A 1031 -22.72 -9.89 -35.90
C ALA A 1031 -22.06 -10.21 -34.55
N ALA A 1032 -22.46 -11.32 -33.92
CA ALA A 1032 -21.93 -11.73 -32.61
C ALA A 1032 -20.43 -12.05 -32.68
N ILE A 1033 -19.99 -12.83 -33.66
CA ILE A 1033 -18.57 -13.19 -33.80
C ILE A 1033 -17.69 -11.98 -34.06
N THR A 1034 -18.18 -11.02 -34.85
CA THR A 1034 -17.48 -9.76 -35.08
C THR A 1034 -17.32 -8.97 -33.77
N ASP A 1035 -18.38 -8.87 -32.96
CA ASP A 1035 -18.32 -8.16 -31.67
C ASP A 1035 -17.50 -8.91 -30.60
N TYR A 1036 -17.50 -10.24 -30.61
CA TYR A 1036 -16.66 -11.06 -29.73
C TYR A 1036 -15.18 -10.79 -30.03
N GLN A 1037 -14.78 -10.89 -31.30
CA GLN A 1037 -13.40 -10.63 -31.71
C GLN A 1037 -12.97 -9.19 -31.37
N GLN A 1038 -13.86 -8.22 -31.60
CA GLN A 1038 -13.60 -6.82 -31.25
C GLN A 1038 -13.44 -6.63 -29.73
N SER A 1039 -14.34 -7.20 -28.93
CA SER A 1039 -14.30 -7.11 -27.46
C SER A 1039 -13.04 -7.76 -26.89
N TRP A 1040 -12.61 -8.90 -27.43
CA TRP A 1040 -11.35 -9.52 -27.07
C TRP A 1040 -10.16 -8.61 -27.39
N THR A 1041 -10.06 -8.15 -28.63
CA THR A 1041 -8.89 -7.37 -29.13
C THR A 1041 -8.75 -6.00 -28.46
N THR A 1042 -9.87 -5.38 -28.09
CA THR A 1042 -9.90 -4.03 -27.52
C THR A 1042 -9.93 -3.99 -26.00
N TYR A 1043 -10.46 -5.03 -25.34
CA TYR A 1043 -10.67 -5.03 -23.90
C TYR A 1043 -10.04 -6.24 -23.20
N PHE A 1044 -10.52 -7.46 -23.44
CA PHE A 1044 -10.15 -8.63 -22.60
C PHE A 1044 -8.71 -9.12 -22.79
N SER A 1045 -8.08 -8.86 -23.94
CA SER A 1045 -6.67 -9.21 -24.20
C SER A 1045 -5.66 -8.22 -23.61
N ARG A 1046 -6.11 -7.19 -22.89
CA ARG A 1046 -5.28 -6.10 -22.37
C ARG A 1046 -5.44 -5.97 -20.86
N ASP A 1047 -4.37 -5.54 -20.20
CA ASP A 1047 -4.40 -5.14 -18.80
C ASP A 1047 -4.99 -3.73 -18.65
N HIS A 1048 -5.76 -3.50 -17.59
CA HIS A 1048 -6.39 -2.21 -17.31
C HIS A 1048 -5.93 -1.63 -15.98
N ASP A 1049 -5.32 -0.44 -16.00
CA ASP A 1049 -5.03 0.36 -14.80
C ASP A 1049 -5.75 1.72 -14.88
N PRO A 1050 -7.03 1.79 -14.45
CA PRO A 1050 -7.78 3.03 -14.48
C PRO A 1050 -7.32 4.04 -13.41
N SER A 1051 -6.60 3.59 -12.37
CA SER A 1051 -6.29 4.40 -11.18
C SER A 1051 -4.93 5.11 -11.28
N LYS A 1052 -3.96 4.55 -12.01
CA LYS A 1052 -2.66 5.15 -12.33
C LYS A 1052 -1.93 5.72 -11.09
N ILE A 1053 -1.81 4.89 -10.06
CA ILE A 1053 -1.19 5.30 -8.79
C ILE A 1053 0.32 5.43 -8.97
N LEU A 1054 0.89 6.57 -8.54
CA LEU A 1054 2.33 6.79 -8.65
C LEU A 1054 3.08 5.81 -7.74
N GLY A 1055 4.04 5.08 -8.32
CA GLY A 1055 4.83 4.06 -7.64
C GLY A 1055 4.20 2.65 -7.62
N GLN A 1056 2.95 2.51 -8.09
CA GLN A 1056 2.21 1.25 -8.01
C GLN A 1056 1.32 0.99 -9.24
N ASP A 1057 1.50 -0.16 -9.87
CA ASP A 1057 0.55 -0.63 -10.87
C ASP A 1057 -0.63 -1.33 -10.21
N ASN A 1058 -1.81 -1.14 -10.78
CA ASN A 1058 -3.07 -1.73 -10.33
C ASN A 1058 -3.83 -2.27 -11.54
N LEU A 1059 -3.41 -3.46 -11.98
CA LEU A 1059 -3.82 -4.07 -13.24
C LEU A 1059 -5.00 -5.01 -13.01
N LEU A 1060 -6.11 -4.78 -13.71
CA LEU A 1060 -7.14 -5.79 -13.91
C LEU A 1060 -6.82 -6.57 -15.18
N HIS A 1061 -6.54 -7.86 -15.00
CA HIS A 1061 -6.19 -8.82 -16.04
C HIS A 1061 -7.31 -9.86 -16.20
N TYR A 1062 -7.51 -10.38 -17.40
CA TYR A 1062 -8.49 -11.43 -17.68
C TYR A 1062 -7.77 -12.70 -18.14
N THR A 1063 -7.99 -13.80 -17.41
CA THR A 1063 -7.39 -15.10 -17.72
C THR A 1063 -8.47 -16.09 -18.17
N PRO A 1064 -8.19 -16.96 -19.15
CA PRO A 1064 -9.13 -18.02 -19.54
C PRO A 1064 -9.49 -18.92 -18.35
N TYR A 1065 -10.74 -19.37 -18.31
CA TYR A 1065 -11.13 -20.36 -17.31
C TYR A 1065 -10.41 -21.70 -17.61
N PRO A 1066 -9.82 -22.40 -16.62
CA PRO A 1066 -9.00 -23.59 -16.91
C PRO A 1066 -9.74 -24.72 -17.61
N LYS A 1067 -11.02 -24.93 -17.28
CA LYS A 1067 -11.87 -25.95 -17.87
C LYS A 1067 -13.36 -25.58 -17.77
N MET A 1068 -14.06 -25.60 -18.90
CA MET A 1068 -15.49 -25.31 -18.98
C MET A 1068 -16.25 -26.48 -19.60
N PHE A 1069 -17.43 -26.78 -19.04
CA PHE A 1069 -18.35 -27.77 -19.57
C PHE A 1069 -19.63 -27.06 -20.03
N PHE A 1070 -20.14 -27.45 -21.19
CA PHE A 1070 -21.42 -27.00 -21.70
C PHE A 1070 -22.25 -28.24 -22.04
N ARG A 1071 -23.45 -28.35 -21.46
CA ARG A 1071 -24.38 -29.41 -21.85
C ARG A 1071 -25.48 -28.79 -22.69
N ILE A 1072 -25.62 -29.26 -23.93
CA ILE A 1072 -26.69 -28.87 -24.83
C ILE A 1072 -27.98 -29.52 -24.33
N GLN A 1073 -29.05 -28.73 -24.24
CA GLN A 1073 -30.40 -29.17 -23.90
C GLN A 1073 -31.28 -29.17 -25.15
N ASP A 1074 -32.39 -29.90 -25.12
CA ASP A 1074 -33.30 -30.00 -26.27
C ASP A 1074 -33.93 -28.67 -26.69
N ALA A 1075 -34.03 -27.72 -25.77
CA ALA A 1075 -34.57 -26.39 -26.01
C ALA A 1075 -33.52 -25.39 -26.54
N ASP A 1076 -32.24 -25.76 -26.59
CA ASP A 1076 -31.16 -24.87 -27.00
C ASP A 1076 -31.11 -24.72 -28.53
N ASP A 1077 -30.99 -23.48 -29.01
CA ASP A 1077 -30.80 -23.20 -30.44
C ASP A 1077 -29.39 -23.61 -30.90
N TYR A 1078 -29.28 -24.17 -32.10
CA TYR A 1078 -28.00 -24.64 -32.64
C TYR A 1078 -26.97 -23.51 -32.78
N VAL A 1079 -27.41 -22.30 -33.16
CA VAL A 1079 -26.52 -21.13 -33.28
C VAL A 1079 -26.02 -20.69 -31.92
N ASP A 1080 -26.81 -20.81 -30.85
CA ASP A 1080 -26.34 -20.55 -29.50
C ASP A 1080 -25.19 -21.49 -29.10
N GLY A 1081 -25.30 -22.78 -29.44
CA GLY A 1081 -24.22 -23.74 -29.25
C GLY A 1081 -22.94 -23.36 -30.00
N LEU A 1082 -23.07 -22.92 -31.26
CA LEU A 1082 -21.94 -22.41 -32.05
C LEU A 1082 -21.31 -21.16 -31.42
N LEU A 1083 -22.14 -20.24 -30.91
CA LEU A 1083 -21.65 -19.01 -30.27
C LEU A 1083 -20.91 -19.29 -28.96
N VAL A 1084 -21.37 -20.26 -28.16
CA VAL A 1084 -20.64 -20.75 -26.98
C VAL A 1084 -19.27 -21.31 -27.38
N MET A 1085 -19.23 -22.13 -28.44
CA MET A 1085 -17.97 -22.66 -28.98
C MET A 1085 -17.01 -21.55 -29.40
N ALA A 1086 -17.52 -20.54 -30.12
CA ALA A 1086 -16.72 -19.43 -30.59
C ALA A 1086 -16.24 -18.51 -29.47
N ALA A 1087 -17.09 -18.21 -28.49
CA ALA A 1087 -16.71 -17.44 -27.31
C ALA A 1087 -15.57 -18.11 -26.54
N ALA A 1088 -15.69 -19.41 -26.28
CA ALA A 1088 -14.64 -20.18 -25.62
C ALA A 1088 -13.34 -20.19 -26.43
N HIS A 1089 -13.42 -20.37 -27.75
CA HIS A 1089 -12.26 -20.36 -28.64
C HIS A 1089 -11.56 -18.99 -28.68
N ILE A 1090 -12.31 -17.89 -28.83
CA ILE A 1090 -11.77 -16.53 -28.84
C ILE A 1090 -11.08 -16.21 -27.51
N CYS A 1091 -11.65 -16.66 -26.39
CA CYS A 1091 -11.05 -16.50 -25.07
C CYS A 1091 -9.87 -17.46 -24.81
N GLY A 1092 -9.69 -18.52 -25.62
CA GLY A 1092 -8.73 -19.59 -25.33
C GLY A 1092 -9.11 -20.49 -24.15
N THR A 1093 -10.40 -20.57 -23.82
CA THR A 1093 -10.96 -21.39 -22.74
C THR A 1093 -11.20 -22.82 -23.22
N PRO A 1094 -10.58 -23.84 -22.61
CA PRO A 1094 -10.88 -25.23 -22.93
C PRO A 1094 -12.35 -25.56 -22.66
N LEU A 1095 -13.04 -26.06 -23.69
CA LEU A 1095 -14.48 -26.31 -23.67
C LEU A 1095 -14.77 -27.77 -23.97
N GLU A 1096 -15.55 -28.40 -23.11
CA GLU A 1096 -16.14 -29.71 -23.34
C GLU A 1096 -17.65 -29.56 -23.55
N ILE A 1097 -18.17 -30.02 -24.68
CA ILE A 1097 -19.59 -30.01 -24.99
C ILE A 1097 -20.15 -31.42 -24.89
N SER A 1098 -21.19 -31.60 -24.08
CA SER A 1098 -21.93 -32.85 -23.97
C SER A 1098 -23.37 -32.70 -24.49
N GLY A 1099 -23.92 -33.79 -25.03
CA GLY A 1099 -25.29 -33.86 -25.52
C GLY A 1099 -25.57 -35.22 -26.15
N ASP A 1100 -26.80 -35.45 -26.56
CA ASP A 1100 -27.20 -36.70 -27.21
C ASP A 1100 -26.75 -36.74 -28.69
N GLN A 1101 -26.76 -37.92 -29.32
CA GLN A 1101 -26.35 -38.10 -30.72
C GLN A 1101 -27.12 -37.17 -31.67
N LYS A 1102 -28.41 -36.94 -31.37
CA LYS A 1102 -29.29 -36.05 -32.11
C LYS A 1102 -28.83 -34.58 -32.03
N GLN A 1103 -28.29 -34.17 -30.88
CA GLN A 1103 -27.87 -32.78 -30.62
C GLN A 1103 -26.46 -32.50 -31.17
N LEU A 1104 -25.54 -33.46 -31.07
CA LEU A 1104 -24.14 -33.27 -31.47
C LEU A 1104 -23.81 -33.77 -32.89
N GLY A 1105 -24.73 -34.48 -33.55
CA GLY A 1105 -24.47 -35.14 -34.83
C GLY A 1105 -23.94 -34.21 -35.93
N MET A 1106 -24.50 -33.00 -36.03
CA MET A 1106 -24.06 -32.00 -37.03
C MET A 1106 -22.68 -31.41 -36.73
N LEU A 1107 -22.32 -31.24 -35.46
CA LEU A 1107 -21.02 -30.70 -35.04
C LEU A 1107 -19.89 -31.70 -35.31
N ILE A 1108 -20.13 -32.99 -35.04
CA ILE A 1108 -19.12 -34.04 -35.18
C ILE A 1108 -18.71 -34.25 -36.64
N GLN A 1109 -19.64 -34.06 -37.57
CA GLN A 1109 -19.41 -34.26 -39.00
C GLN A 1109 -18.86 -33.00 -39.70
N ALA A 1110 -18.68 -31.90 -38.97
CA ALA A 1110 -18.30 -30.63 -39.56
C ALA A 1110 -16.78 -30.48 -39.74
N ASP A 1111 -16.31 -30.29 -40.97
CA ASP A 1111 -14.88 -30.10 -41.28
C ASP A 1111 -14.26 -28.86 -40.61
N TRP A 1112 -15.07 -27.84 -40.34
CA TRP A 1112 -14.63 -26.59 -39.71
C TRP A 1112 -14.31 -26.78 -38.22
N ILE A 1113 -14.66 -27.92 -37.61
CA ILE A 1113 -14.37 -28.18 -36.19
C ILE A 1113 -12.87 -28.22 -35.90
N LYS A 1114 -12.04 -28.49 -36.92
CA LYS A 1114 -10.56 -28.47 -36.85
C LYS A 1114 -9.98 -27.14 -36.36
N HIS A 1115 -10.73 -26.03 -36.49
CA HIS A 1115 -10.32 -24.72 -36.00
C HIS A 1115 -10.38 -24.62 -34.46
N PHE A 1116 -11.11 -25.50 -33.80
CA PHE A 1116 -11.37 -25.48 -32.35
C PHE A 1116 -10.49 -26.47 -31.59
N SER A 1117 -9.18 -26.22 -31.52
CA SER A 1117 -8.19 -27.16 -30.95
C SER A 1117 -8.37 -27.49 -29.45
N LEU A 1118 -9.06 -26.63 -28.70
CA LEU A 1118 -9.34 -26.79 -27.27
C LEU A 1118 -10.78 -27.31 -26.99
N LEU A 1119 -11.48 -27.76 -28.04
CA LEU A 1119 -12.83 -28.30 -27.94
C LEU A 1119 -12.80 -29.82 -27.80
N THR A 1120 -13.60 -30.34 -26.88
CA THR A 1120 -13.91 -31.76 -26.77
C THR A 1120 -15.41 -31.97 -26.91
N LEU A 1121 -15.84 -32.87 -27.80
CA LEU A 1121 -17.24 -33.25 -27.93
C LEU A 1121 -17.49 -34.63 -27.31
N LYS A 1122 -18.61 -34.78 -26.60
CA LYS A 1122 -18.98 -36.05 -25.98
C LYS A 1122 -20.46 -36.36 -26.11
N ILE A 1123 -20.75 -37.46 -26.82
CA ILE A 1123 -22.11 -37.97 -26.94
C ILE A 1123 -22.44 -38.80 -25.70
N GLU A 1124 -23.34 -38.31 -24.86
CA GLU A 1124 -23.79 -39.02 -23.67
C GLU A 1124 -25.14 -38.50 -23.15
N ALA A 1125 -25.95 -39.43 -22.64
CA ALA A 1125 -27.16 -39.12 -21.88
C ALA A 1125 -26.84 -38.35 -20.59
N GLU A 1126 -27.85 -37.66 -20.03
CA GLU A 1126 -27.66 -36.78 -18.88
C GLU A 1126 -27.17 -37.54 -17.64
N GLU A 1127 -27.67 -38.75 -17.40
CA GLU A 1127 -27.27 -39.57 -16.26
C GLU A 1127 -25.77 -39.91 -16.30
N ASN A 1128 -25.25 -40.19 -17.50
CA ASN A 1128 -23.83 -40.49 -17.71
C ASN A 1128 -22.97 -39.22 -17.54
N PHE A 1129 -23.46 -38.07 -18.02
CA PHE A 1129 -22.81 -36.79 -17.78
C PHE A 1129 -22.74 -36.49 -16.28
N ILE A 1130 -23.85 -36.64 -15.56
CA ILE A 1130 -23.92 -36.42 -14.10
C ILE A 1130 -22.93 -37.33 -13.37
N HIS A 1131 -22.93 -38.64 -13.67
CA HIS A 1131 -22.00 -39.59 -13.05
C HIS A 1131 -20.55 -39.18 -13.26
N ARG A 1132 -20.18 -38.92 -14.52
CA ARG A 1132 -18.80 -38.59 -14.89
C ARG A 1132 -18.32 -37.26 -14.31
N ILE A 1133 -19.14 -36.23 -14.38
CA ILE A 1133 -18.76 -34.91 -13.85
C ILE A 1133 -18.70 -34.91 -12.33
N SER A 1134 -19.48 -35.79 -11.65
CA SER A 1134 -19.39 -35.94 -10.20
C SER A 1134 -18.04 -36.48 -9.70
N GLU A 1135 -17.25 -37.12 -10.57
CA GLU A 1135 -15.88 -37.59 -10.25
C GLU A 1135 -14.82 -36.52 -10.49
N THR A 1136 -15.16 -35.42 -11.16
CA THR A 1136 -14.27 -34.27 -11.36
C THR A 1136 -14.37 -33.27 -10.20
N GLN A 1137 -13.23 -32.72 -9.80
CA GLN A 1137 -13.13 -31.80 -8.65
C GLN A 1137 -13.10 -30.31 -9.04
N ASP A 1138 -13.03 -29.97 -10.32
CA ASP A 1138 -12.86 -28.58 -10.77
C ASP A 1138 -13.45 -28.34 -12.18
N GLY A 1139 -14.02 -27.17 -12.39
CA GLY A 1139 -14.62 -26.74 -13.66
C GLY A 1139 -15.79 -25.77 -13.52
N ARG A 1140 -16.11 -25.08 -14.62
CA ARG A 1140 -17.29 -24.21 -14.74
C ARG A 1140 -18.32 -24.85 -15.66
N ILE A 1141 -19.60 -24.85 -15.26
CA ILE A 1141 -20.71 -25.31 -16.08
C ILE A 1141 -21.39 -24.10 -16.73
N ARG A 1142 -21.55 -24.14 -18.05
CA ARG A 1142 -22.39 -23.24 -18.83
C ARG A 1142 -23.72 -23.93 -19.09
N LEU A 1143 -24.84 -23.25 -18.83
CA LEU A 1143 -26.17 -23.64 -19.28
C LEU A 1143 -26.89 -22.43 -19.85
N LEU A 1144 -27.64 -22.59 -20.94
CA LEU A 1144 -28.36 -21.46 -21.55
C LEU A 1144 -29.65 -21.13 -20.79
N SER A 1145 -30.26 -22.15 -20.20
CA SER A 1145 -31.47 -22.07 -19.37
C SER A 1145 -31.36 -22.95 -18.13
N SER A 1146 -32.38 -22.96 -17.27
CA SER A 1146 -32.42 -23.83 -16.10
C SER A 1146 -32.42 -25.30 -16.52
N SER A 1147 -31.87 -26.19 -15.69
CA SER A 1147 -31.76 -27.63 -15.98
C SER A 1147 -32.56 -28.49 -15.02
N THR A 1148 -32.43 -29.82 -15.16
CA THR A 1148 -33.13 -30.81 -14.33
C THR A 1148 -32.69 -30.70 -12.87
N PRO A 1149 -33.58 -31.03 -11.91
CA PRO A 1149 -33.23 -31.05 -10.49
C PRO A 1149 -32.03 -31.95 -10.19
N ALA A 1150 -31.93 -33.11 -10.86
CA ALA A 1150 -30.83 -34.06 -10.67
C ALA A 1150 -29.45 -33.45 -11.01
N LEU A 1151 -29.35 -32.71 -12.12
CA LEU A 1151 -28.11 -32.03 -12.47
C LEU A 1151 -27.79 -30.93 -11.45
N LEU A 1152 -28.77 -30.08 -11.11
CA LEU A 1152 -28.57 -28.97 -10.17
C LEU A 1152 -28.14 -29.45 -8.78
N GLU A 1153 -28.74 -30.54 -8.27
CA GLU A 1153 -28.37 -31.17 -7.00
C GLU A 1153 -26.93 -31.70 -7.02
N MET A 1154 -26.51 -32.35 -8.11
CA MET A 1154 -25.13 -32.82 -8.25
C MET A 1154 -24.14 -31.66 -8.28
N LEU A 1155 -24.44 -30.60 -9.03
CA LEU A 1155 -23.59 -29.41 -9.11
C LEU A 1155 -23.46 -28.71 -7.76
N ALA A 1156 -24.57 -28.59 -7.02
CA ALA A 1156 -24.57 -28.07 -5.66
C ALA A 1156 -23.72 -28.91 -4.71
N LYS A 1157 -23.88 -30.25 -4.74
CA LYS A 1157 -23.13 -31.20 -3.91
C LYS A 1157 -21.62 -31.10 -4.12
N ASN A 1158 -21.19 -30.93 -5.37
CA ASN A 1158 -19.78 -30.84 -5.75
C ASN A 1158 -19.25 -29.40 -5.85
N SER A 1159 -20.07 -28.38 -5.54
CA SER A 1159 -19.67 -26.97 -5.52
C SER A 1159 -19.19 -26.43 -6.88
N PHE A 1160 -19.77 -26.89 -7.98
CA PHE A 1160 -19.41 -26.39 -9.31
C PHE A 1160 -19.79 -24.91 -9.49
N SER A 1161 -18.93 -24.15 -10.17
CA SER A 1161 -19.28 -22.82 -10.65
C SER A 1161 -20.30 -22.96 -11.78
N LEU A 1162 -21.51 -22.45 -11.57
CA LEU A 1162 -22.61 -22.54 -12.51
C LEU A 1162 -22.92 -21.17 -13.13
N VAL A 1163 -22.95 -21.09 -14.45
CA VAL A 1163 -23.32 -19.89 -15.22
C VAL A 1163 -24.54 -20.20 -16.08
N VAL A 1164 -25.71 -19.71 -15.63
CA VAL A 1164 -27.00 -19.84 -16.34
C VAL A 1164 -27.40 -18.50 -16.93
N SER A 1165 -27.44 -18.41 -18.26
CA SER A 1165 -27.88 -17.20 -18.97
C SER A 1165 -28.08 -17.44 -20.47
N PRO A 1166 -28.97 -16.70 -21.16
CA PRO A 1166 -29.03 -16.70 -22.62
C PRO A 1166 -27.69 -16.30 -23.26
N VAL A 1167 -27.47 -16.70 -24.52
CA VAL A 1167 -26.28 -16.28 -25.30
C VAL A 1167 -26.53 -14.89 -25.89
N LEU A 1168 -25.65 -13.95 -25.55
CA LEU A 1168 -25.72 -12.57 -26.08
C LEU A 1168 -24.82 -12.41 -27.30
N ALA A 1169 -25.28 -11.66 -28.30
CA ALA A 1169 -24.40 -11.24 -29.40
C ALA A 1169 -23.37 -10.20 -28.93
N LYS A 1170 -23.61 -9.53 -27.80
CA LYS A 1170 -22.66 -8.58 -27.19
C LYS A 1170 -21.45 -9.29 -26.56
N GLY A 1171 -20.29 -9.18 -27.20
CA GLY A 1171 -19.02 -9.77 -26.76
C GLY A 1171 -18.57 -9.32 -25.37
N TYR A 1172 -18.74 -8.03 -25.05
CA TYR A 1172 -18.38 -7.52 -23.72
C TYR A 1172 -19.12 -8.23 -22.58
N LEU A 1173 -20.36 -8.70 -22.80
CA LEU A 1173 -21.18 -9.37 -21.80
C LEU A 1173 -21.16 -10.90 -21.92
N GLU A 1174 -20.88 -11.44 -23.11
CA GLU A 1174 -20.75 -12.89 -23.29
C GLU A 1174 -19.38 -13.40 -22.87
N LEU A 1175 -18.28 -12.77 -23.30
CA LEU A 1175 -16.92 -13.29 -23.12
C LEU A 1175 -16.50 -13.38 -21.64
N ILE A 1176 -16.98 -12.49 -20.77
CA ILE A 1176 -16.65 -12.53 -19.33
C ILE A 1176 -17.07 -13.84 -18.66
N LYS A 1177 -18.06 -14.57 -19.20
CA LYS A 1177 -18.51 -15.88 -18.71
C LYS A 1177 -17.46 -16.98 -18.88
N TYR A 1178 -16.52 -16.79 -19.79
CA TYR A 1178 -15.45 -17.73 -20.14
C TYR A 1178 -14.11 -17.35 -19.51
N LEU A 1179 -14.06 -16.21 -18.82
CA LEU A 1179 -12.86 -15.62 -18.24
C LEU A 1179 -12.95 -15.61 -16.71
N ARG A 1180 -11.80 -15.38 -16.08
CA ARG A 1180 -11.67 -15.00 -14.68
C ARG A 1180 -10.95 -13.66 -14.60
N GLU A 1181 -11.44 -12.80 -13.73
CA GLU A 1181 -10.75 -11.56 -13.40
C GLU A 1181 -9.60 -11.86 -12.42
N VAL A 1182 -8.45 -11.24 -12.65
CA VAL A 1182 -7.29 -11.30 -11.75
C VAL A 1182 -6.79 -9.87 -11.54
N ALA A 1183 -6.72 -9.44 -10.29
CA ALA A 1183 -6.18 -8.13 -9.94
C ALA A 1183 -4.71 -8.28 -9.55
N PHE A 1184 -3.79 -7.62 -10.26
CA PHE A 1184 -2.38 -7.51 -9.89
C PHE A 1184 -2.11 -6.12 -9.32
N SER A 1185 -1.45 -6.08 -8.16
CA SER A 1185 -0.95 -4.83 -7.60
C SER A 1185 0.54 -4.90 -7.30
N ILE A 1186 1.32 -4.04 -7.97
CA ILE A 1186 2.77 -4.17 -8.07
C ILE A 1186 3.42 -2.87 -7.64
N ASN A 1187 4.10 -2.88 -6.49
CA ASN A 1187 4.97 -1.77 -6.12
C ASN A 1187 6.25 -1.84 -6.96
N TYR A 1188 6.36 -0.93 -7.94
CA TYR A 1188 7.55 -0.81 -8.78
C TYR A 1188 8.55 0.22 -8.22
N HIS A 1189 8.11 1.13 -7.34
CA HIS A 1189 9.01 2.09 -6.74
C HIS A 1189 9.99 1.43 -5.76
N ARG A 1190 11.20 1.98 -5.64
CA ARG A 1190 12.19 1.63 -4.62
C ARG A 1190 12.46 2.85 -3.75
N TYR A 1191 11.87 2.86 -2.54
CA TYR A 1191 11.94 3.99 -1.60
C TYR A 1191 11.54 5.35 -2.24
N GLY A 1192 10.46 5.35 -3.03
CA GLY A 1192 9.98 6.50 -3.79
C GLY A 1192 10.59 6.65 -5.19
N ASN A 1193 11.78 6.11 -5.45
CA ASN A 1193 12.39 6.17 -6.78
C ASN A 1193 11.64 5.26 -7.76
N LEU A 1194 11.29 5.77 -8.95
CA LEU A 1194 10.43 5.07 -9.91
C LEU A 1194 11.19 4.12 -10.86
N GLY A 1195 12.52 4.04 -10.74
CA GLY A 1195 13.36 3.16 -11.55
C GLY A 1195 13.19 3.39 -13.05
N ASP A 1196 12.99 2.31 -13.81
CA ASP A 1196 12.74 2.34 -15.26
C ASP A 1196 11.56 3.24 -15.66
N ARG A 1197 10.62 3.49 -14.75
CA ARG A 1197 9.42 4.30 -14.99
C ARG A 1197 9.61 5.78 -14.79
N GLU A 1198 10.77 6.22 -14.29
CA GLU A 1198 11.10 7.65 -14.16
C GLU A 1198 10.99 8.39 -15.51
N PHE A 1199 11.20 7.69 -16.63
CA PHE A 1199 11.12 8.26 -17.98
C PHE A 1199 9.74 8.17 -18.65
N GLN A 1200 8.76 7.53 -17.99
CA GLN A 1200 7.41 7.32 -18.51
C GLN A 1200 6.37 8.25 -17.87
N VAL A 1201 6.72 8.88 -16.74
CA VAL A 1201 5.85 9.70 -15.88
C VAL A 1201 5.96 11.19 -16.18
#